data_AF-A0A8J8DX36-F1
#
_entry.id   AF-A0A8J8DX36-F1
#
_cell.length_a   1.000
_cell.length_b   1.000
_cell.length_c   1.000
_cell.angle_alpha   90.00
_cell.angle_beta   90.00
_cell.angle_gamma   90.00
#
_symmetry.space_group_name_H-M   'P 1'
#
loop_
_entity.id
_entity.type
_entity.pdbx_description
1 polymer ?
#
loop_
_entity_poly.entity_id
_entity_poly.type
_entity_poly.pdbx_seq_one_letter_code
_entity_poly.pdbx_strand_id
1 'polypeptide(L)'
;MRKRRAFLINSTVILLLIPLMLLLATYEDISSQIVLSQSERIQIEKTYRIVSYIEMDFQRTLEISGKRAVVTVVDYIASTGNFLDPNSTPANVTMRDLILSEEADGIDRRYSGKLMSDQTVFRWLVNISSELRKQGYTLEIENTTIPDIVNMDKNVRKDFLVRNIEMTVAPLDPFRIVIRAKMKNVKISDMSNKVVYQGPIPREGYVYSIVSIEELEDPMFSALTGGRYFRSIRACEYPYPELIDRPIKVVYGNGTSESDHFAGIYSQTLNQGYIFFGNMYPGDGASAYVLQKGTLNMTDEPLVVNTSLTPDGFQVSPASVFNIGDLGVLVFTNVSSGGGGSTNWCSLLGHRVNLTVENNVGLDLTDYSIPLLISTAKGFTVQILDYIFGNTATAGNGDPYRTNASITIYDSNCNPIPFWIEYWDANGKKALIWIRASIPRNGNLQIQLYFGNEIEPTKGNGSTVFEYFAEGITIDGGNERAYLLTPNPLNIDGGFAVRFRMRANENYGDWDSGIGVVDTDGRLLLFTDDTLESGDGLAIHRPWWYYLSTVSARYPINIYHVYEALMKPYSSSQKDSKFNDITDGRVNNDNYIRTWTDPLRYVYLVTDSEKTNRRTIYDWVAVRKYTVSNDLLEDPNFNGITFYWKTTSFNELIETKPLVGAGFTKTPTKAKAYDLQPFVECVMDQKYFGAYNGWSFFERLENSDENHEEYFELAKKMQDALGIKYGNEYYPIGLVSFMVPYRTYDEKLFNIFTTLQIIPEEGISSVDYNFLNYYFNNRLVITNPAYRVWGISYIDPANPNLLLGNPLEVPFFIDENTAIAIFGEEGAQDLLKR
;
A
#
# COMPACT_ATOMS: atom_id res chain seq x y z
N MET A 1 -106.36 -64.33 -7.30
CA MET A 1 -105.92 -62.94 -6.98
C MET A 1 -104.82 -62.82 -5.91
N ARG A 2 -104.54 -63.81 -5.04
CA ARG A 2 -103.49 -63.72 -4.01
C ARG A 2 -102.03 -63.82 -4.51
N LYS A 3 -101.74 -64.57 -5.58
CA LYS A 3 -100.37 -64.73 -6.13
C LYS A 3 -99.77 -63.47 -6.79
N ARG A 4 -100.59 -62.58 -7.37
CA ARG A 4 -100.12 -61.31 -7.99
C ARG A 4 -99.72 -60.24 -6.97
N ARG A 5 -100.31 -60.24 -5.77
CA ARG A 5 -99.97 -59.27 -4.71
C ARG A 5 -98.61 -59.59 -4.06
N ALA A 6 -98.27 -60.86 -3.88
CA ALA A 6 -96.96 -61.28 -3.37
C ALA A 6 -95.82 -60.95 -4.36
N PHE A 7 -96.04 -61.12 -5.66
CA PHE A 7 -95.07 -60.73 -6.70
C PHE A 7 -94.87 -59.21 -6.75
N LEU A 8 -95.96 -58.42 -6.68
CA LEU A 8 -95.85 -56.96 -6.63
C LEU A 8 -95.08 -56.50 -5.39
N ILE A 9 -95.39 -57.02 -4.19
CA ILE A 9 -94.70 -56.64 -2.95
C ILE A 9 -93.20 -57.01 -3.00
N ASN A 10 -92.83 -58.23 -3.43
CA ASN A 10 -91.41 -58.61 -3.56
C ASN A 10 -90.68 -57.77 -4.63
N SER A 11 -91.31 -57.50 -5.77
CA SER A 11 -90.71 -56.67 -6.82
C SER A 11 -90.54 -55.23 -6.36
N THR A 12 -91.47 -54.65 -5.58
CA THR A 12 -91.34 -53.31 -4.99
C THR A 12 -90.24 -53.27 -3.93
N VAL A 13 -90.07 -54.32 -3.12
CA VAL A 13 -88.98 -54.43 -2.14
C VAL A 13 -87.62 -54.52 -2.84
N ILE A 14 -87.50 -55.28 -3.93
CA ILE A 14 -86.26 -55.35 -4.73
C ILE A 14 -85.99 -54.00 -5.42
N LEU A 15 -87.02 -53.33 -5.97
CA LEU A 15 -86.91 -52.00 -6.58
C LEU A 15 -86.50 -50.91 -5.59
N LEU A 16 -86.84 -51.07 -4.30
CA LEU A 16 -86.39 -50.19 -3.23
C LEU A 16 -85.01 -50.56 -2.67
N LEU A 17 -84.65 -51.85 -2.68
CA LEU A 17 -83.33 -52.34 -2.24
C LEU A 17 -82.21 -51.96 -3.21
N ILE A 18 -82.46 -51.92 -4.52
CA ILE A 18 -81.43 -51.56 -5.51
C ILE A 18 -80.88 -50.14 -5.26
N PRO A 19 -81.71 -49.09 -5.15
CA PRO A 19 -81.24 -47.75 -4.79
C PRO A 19 -80.60 -47.70 -3.40
N LEU A 20 -81.13 -48.46 -2.43
CA LEU A 20 -80.58 -48.49 -1.07
C LEU A 20 -79.18 -49.11 -1.04
N MET A 21 -78.95 -50.20 -1.78
CA MET A 21 -77.63 -50.83 -1.90
C MET A 21 -76.66 -49.97 -2.70
N LEU A 22 -77.12 -49.28 -3.75
CA LEU A 22 -76.32 -48.28 -4.47
C LEU A 22 -75.92 -47.12 -3.55
N LEU A 23 -76.85 -46.61 -2.73
CA LEU A 23 -76.58 -45.57 -1.74
C LEU A 23 -75.55 -46.05 -0.69
N LEU A 24 -75.69 -47.28 -0.21
CA LEU A 24 -74.75 -47.88 0.74
C LEU A 24 -73.35 -48.04 0.15
N ALA A 25 -73.25 -48.57 -1.07
CA ALA A 25 -71.98 -48.75 -1.77
C ALA A 25 -71.29 -47.41 -2.07
N THR A 26 -72.04 -46.40 -2.51
CA THR A 26 -71.52 -45.04 -2.74
C THR A 26 -71.13 -44.33 -1.46
N TYR A 27 -71.89 -44.50 -0.37
CA TYR A 27 -71.54 -43.98 0.94
C TYR A 27 -70.26 -44.62 1.50
N GLU A 28 -70.11 -45.93 1.36
CA GLU A 28 -68.91 -46.65 1.77
C GLU A 28 -67.67 -46.20 0.99
N ASP A 29 -67.79 -46.05 -0.33
CA ASP A 29 -66.70 -45.57 -1.19
C ASP A 29 -66.30 -44.12 -0.86
N ILE A 30 -67.27 -43.21 -0.75
CA ILE A 30 -67.00 -41.80 -0.39
C ILE A 30 -66.41 -41.70 1.03
N SER A 31 -66.95 -42.46 1.99
CA SER A 31 -66.43 -42.48 3.37
C SER A 31 -65.00 -43.00 3.41
N SER A 32 -64.71 -44.08 2.68
CA SER A 32 -63.36 -44.64 2.55
C SER A 32 -62.39 -43.63 1.94
N GLN A 33 -62.77 -42.95 0.85
CA GLN A 33 -61.96 -41.91 0.23
C GLN A 33 -61.72 -40.72 1.15
N ILE A 34 -62.72 -40.30 1.94
CA ILE A 34 -62.56 -39.23 2.94
C ILE A 34 -61.58 -39.65 4.04
N VAL A 35 -61.71 -40.87 4.58
CA VAL A 35 -60.81 -41.38 5.63
C VAL A 35 -59.38 -41.51 5.10
N LEU A 36 -59.20 -42.04 3.89
CA LEU A 36 -57.89 -42.15 3.24
C LEU A 36 -57.26 -40.77 3.01
N SER A 37 -58.00 -39.82 2.42
CA SER A 37 -57.49 -38.46 2.17
C SER A 37 -57.20 -37.68 3.45
N GLN A 38 -58.00 -37.83 4.51
CA GLN A 38 -57.73 -37.25 5.83
C GLN A 38 -56.46 -37.86 6.44
N SER A 39 -56.31 -39.18 6.36
CA SER A 39 -55.12 -39.89 6.84
C SER A 39 -53.87 -39.44 6.08
N GLU A 40 -53.92 -39.37 4.75
CA GLU A 40 -52.83 -38.87 3.91
C GLU A 40 -52.46 -37.43 4.26
N ARG A 41 -53.45 -36.55 4.44
CA ARG A 41 -53.23 -35.15 4.82
C ARG A 41 -52.57 -35.02 6.20
N ILE A 42 -53.03 -35.79 7.20
CA ILE A 42 -52.42 -35.82 8.53
C ILE A 42 -50.97 -36.29 8.46
N GLN A 43 -50.68 -37.30 7.64
CA GLN A 43 -49.32 -37.79 7.44
C GLN A 43 -48.42 -36.74 6.76
N ILE A 44 -48.90 -36.10 5.70
CA ILE A 44 -48.17 -35.02 5.02
C ILE A 44 -47.89 -33.86 5.98
N GLU A 45 -48.87 -33.46 6.79
CA GLU A 45 -48.71 -32.36 7.74
C GLU A 45 -47.70 -32.71 8.85
N LYS A 46 -47.72 -33.94 9.36
CA LYS A 46 -46.71 -34.41 10.32
C LYS A 46 -45.31 -34.41 9.73
N THR A 47 -45.14 -34.96 8.52
CA THR A 47 -43.85 -34.93 7.80
C THR A 47 -43.36 -33.50 7.61
N TYR A 48 -44.23 -32.62 7.12
CA TYR A 48 -43.89 -31.21 6.89
C TYR A 48 -43.42 -30.55 8.18
N ARG A 49 -44.14 -30.74 9.30
CA ARG A 49 -43.75 -30.20 10.61
C ARG A 49 -42.39 -30.73 11.05
N ILE A 50 -42.15 -32.03 10.98
CA ILE A 50 -40.87 -32.64 11.39
C ILE A 50 -39.71 -32.05 10.59
N VAL A 51 -39.82 -31.99 9.26
CA VAL A 51 -38.76 -31.47 8.40
C VAL A 51 -38.53 -29.98 8.67
N SER A 52 -39.59 -29.18 8.79
CA SER A 52 -39.49 -27.76 9.12
C SER A 52 -38.83 -27.52 10.49
N TYR A 53 -39.09 -28.36 11.49
CA TYR A 53 -38.42 -28.28 12.79
C TYR A 53 -36.93 -28.60 12.67
N ILE A 54 -36.55 -29.63 11.92
CA ILE A 54 -35.13 -29.97 11.69
C ILE A 54 -34.42 -28.84 10.94
N GLU A 55 -35.07 -28.22 9.94
CA GLU A 55 -34.52 -27.07 9.20
C GLU A 55 -34.22 -25.88 10.13
N MET A 56 -35.19 -25.51 10.98
CA MET A 56 -35.04 -24.40 11.92
C MET A 56 -34.00 -24.68 13.00
N ASP A 57 -33.96 -25.91 13.52
CA ASP A 57 -33.02 -26.31 14.55
C ASP A 57 -31.59 -26.47 13.99
N PHE A 58 -31.47 -26.87 12.72
CA PHE A 58 -30.20 -26.86 11.99
C PHE A 58 -29.65 -25.44 11.88
N GLN A 59 -30.49 -24.45 11.53
CA GLN A 59 -30.08 -23.05 11.50
C GLN A 59 -29.57 -22.55 12.85
N ARG A 60 -30.30 -22.86 13.93
CA ARG A 60 -29.88 -22.50 15.30
C ARG A 60 -28.59 -23.19 15.70
N THR A 61 -28.41 -24.45 15.30
CA THR A 61 -27.18 -25.19 15.52
C THR A 61 -25.99 -24.52 14.83
N LEU A 62 -26.15 -24.09 13.57
CA LEU A 62 -25.10 -23.37 12.84
C LEU A 62 -24.75 -22.04 13.51
N GLU A 63 -25.73 -21.31 14.03
CA GLU A 63 -25.50 -20.07 14.80
C GLU A 63 -24.67 -20.32 16.07
N ILE A 64 -25.05 -21.32 16.87
CA ILE A 64 -24.40 -21.62 18.14
C ILE A 64 -22.98 -22.16 17.90
N SER A 65 -22.85 -23.17 17.03
CA SER A 65 -21.56 -23.78 16.69
C SER A 65 -20.64 -22.80 15.99
N GLY A 66 -21.17 -21.93 15.12
CA GLY A 66 -20.43 -20.85 14.48
C GLY A 66 -19.84 -19.85 15.48
N LYS A 67 -20.66 -19.34 16.40
CA LYS A 67 -20.20 -18.47 17.49
C LYS A 67 -19.11 -19.13 18.33
N ARG A 68 -19.27 -20.42 18.66
CA ARG A 68 -18.25 -21.18 19.42
C ARG A 68 -16.97 -21.37 18.63
N ALA A 69 -17.05 -21.66 17.33
CA ALA A 69 -15.88 -21.83 16.47
C ALA A 69 -15.07 -20.53 16.39
N VAL A 70 -15.73 -19.40 16.12
CA VAL A 70 -15.06 -18.08 16.06
C VAL A 70 -14.35 -17.77 17.39
N VAL A 71 -15.04 -17.88 18.52
CA VAL A 71 -14.45 -17.62 19.84
C VAL A 71 -13.31 -18.59 20.16
N THR A 72 -13.40 -19.85 19.70
CA THR A 72 -12.34 -20.85 19.89
C THR A 72 -11.06 -20.46 19.15
N VAL A 73 -11.17 -20.01 17.90
CA VAL A 73 -10.00 -19.59 17.11
C VAL A 73 -9.39 -18.32 17.69
N VAL A 74 -10.22 -17.35 18.10
CA VAL A 74 -9.76 -16.11 18.75
C VAL A 74 -9.00 -16.43 20.06
N ASP A 75 -9.58 -17.24 20.94
CA ASP A 75 -8.94 -17.63 22.22
C ASP A 75 -7.62 -18.38 22.00
N TYR A 76 -7.58 -19.28 21.01
CA TYR A 76 -6.36 -19.99 20.65
C TYR A 76 -5.25 -19.06 20.19
N ILE A 77 -5.52 -18.16 19.23
CA ILE A 77 -4.51 -17.25 18.69
C ILE A 77 -4.06 -16.24 19.76
N ALA A 78 -5.00 -15.62 20.48
CA ALA A 78 -4.69 -14.65 21.52
C ALA A 78 -3.87 -15.28 22.67
N SER A 79 -4.12 -16.54 23.00
CA SER A 79 -3.41 -17.24 24.09
C SER A 79 -2.06 -17.84 23.68
N THR A 80 -1.90 -18.25 22.42
CA THR A 80 -0.71 -18.98 21.97
C THR A 80 0.25 -18.14 21.14
N GLY A 81 -0.25 -17.07 20.50
CA GLY A 81 0.48 -16.32 19.48
C GLY A 81 0.63 -17.05 18.14
N ASN A 82 0.04 -18.25 17.98
CA ASN A 82 0.15 -19.05 16.77
C ASN A 82 -1.02 -18.74 15.82
N PHE A 83 -0.73 -18.08 14.71
CA PHE A 83 -1.70 -17.82 13.65
C PHE A 83 -2.01 -19.09 12.84
N LEU A 84 -3.14 -19.06 12.14
CA LEU A 84 -3.51 -20.10 11.18
C LEU A 84 -2.63 -20.03 9.93
N ASP A 85 -2.34 -21.19 9.35
CA ASP A 85 -1.64 -21.26 8.06
C ASP A 85 -2.62 -20.94 6.92
N PRO A 86 -2.39 -19.88 6.12
CA PRO A 86 -3.29 -19.46 5.04
C PRO A 86 -3.42 -20.52 3.93
N ASN A 87 -2.44 -21.40 3.75
CA ASN A 87 -2.42 -22.39 2.67
C ASN A 87 -2.95 -23.75 3.12
N SER A 88 -2.61 -24.19 4.35
CA SER A 88 -2.96 -25.53 4.84
C SER A 88 -4.17 -25.56 5.76
N THR A 89 -4.37 -24.53 6.59
CA THR A 89 -5.48 -24.44 7.57
C THR A 89 -6.13 -23.06 7.58
N PRO A 90 -6.60 -22.54 6.42
CA PRO A 90 -7.18 -21.19 6.35
C PRO A 90 -8.40 -21.05 7.27
N ALA A 91 -8.70 -19.82 7.69
CA ALA A 91 -9.72 -19.51 8.68
C ALA A 91 -11.10 -20.09 8.33
N ASN A 92 -11.51 -20.00 7.06
CA ASN A 92 -12.79 -20.55 6.60
C ASN A 92 -12.88 -22.08 6.78
N VAL A 93 -11.81 -22.81 6.47
CA VAL A 93 -11.71 -24.27 6.59
C VAL A 93 -11.64 -24.70 8.05
N THR A 94 -10.80 -24.02 8.83
CA THR A 94 -10.64 -24.28 10.27
C THR A 94 -11.96 -24.09 11.01
N MET A 95 -12.67 -22.98 10.78
CA MET A 95 -13.99 -22.75 11.39
C MET A 95 -15.03 -23.77 10.94
N ARG A 96 -15.07 -24.14 9.64
CA ARG A 96 -15.96 -25.19 9.12
C ARG A 96 -15.76 -26.51 9.87
N ASP A 97 -14.51 -26.93 10.04
CA ASP A 97 -14.17 -28.21 10.67
C ASP A 97 -14.54 -28.22 12.17
N LEU A 98 -14.31 -27.11 12.88
CA LEU A 98 -14.77 -26.92 14.26
C LEU A 98 -16.30 -27.01 14.36
N ILE A 99 -17.03 -26.30 13.49
CA ILE A 99 -18.51 -26.33 13.44
C ILE A 99 -19.02 -27.76 13.25
N LEU A 100 -18.39 -28.54 12.37
CA LEU A 100 -18.81 -29.90 12.06
C LEU A 100 -18.47 -30.90 13.17
N SER A 101 -17.25 -30.87 13.71
CA SER A 101 -16.71 -32.01 14.46
C SER A 101 -15.80 -31.69 15.67
N GLU A 102 -15.86 -30.46 16.22
CA GLU A 102 -15.09 -29.97 17.39
C GLU A 102 -13.58 -29.84 17.16
N GLU A 103 -13.03 -30.55 16.18
CA GLU A 103 -11.61 -30.55 15.89
C GLU A 103 -11.31 -30.02 14.50
N ALA A 104 -10.26 -29.21 14.43
CA ALA A 104 -9.74 -28.65 13.21
C ALA A 104 -8.21 -28.75 13.22
N ASP A 105 -7.65 -28.97 12.04
CA ASP A 105 -6.21 -28.95 11.87
C ASP A 105 -5.72 -27.51 12.14
N GLY A 106 -4.58 -27.35 12.82
CA GLY A 106 -4.05 -26.04 13.21
C GLY A 106 -4.49 -25.52 14.60
N ILE A 107 -5.48 -26.15 15.25
CA ILE A 107 -5.92 -25.79 16.61
C ILE A 107 -5.60 -26.92 17.60
N ASP A 108 -4.95 -26.60 18.73
CA ASP A 108 -4.74 -27.58 19.81
C ASP A 108 -6.08 -27.97 20.46
N ARG A 109 -6.31 -29.28 20.56
CA ARG A 109 -7.52 -29.89 21.12
C ARG A 109 -7.87 -29.40 22.53
N ARG A 110 -6.90 -28.96 23.32
CA ARG A 110 -7.15 -28.39 24.66
C ARG A 110 -7.99 -27.12 24.62
N TYR A 111 -7.87 -26.33 23.56
CA TYR A 111 -8.65 -25.12 23.34
C TYR A 111 -10.01 -25.47 22.74
N SER A 112 -10.01 -26.27 21.68
CA SER A 112 -11.24 -26.64 21.00
C SER A 112 -12.21 -27.40 21.91
N GLY A 113 -11.72 -28.39 22.68
CA GLY A 113 -12.56 -29.15 23.60
C GLY A 113 -13.10 -28.34 24.79
N LYS A 114 -12.41 -27.26 25.19
CA LYS A 114 -12.85 -26.36 26.27
C LYS A 114 -14.02 -25.48 25.83
N LEU A 115 -13.94 -24.90 24.62
CA LEU A 115 -14.88 -23.88 24.17
C LEU A 115 -15.99 -24.43 23.27
N MET A 116 -15.68 -25.38 22.37
CA MET A 116 -16.70 -26.06 21.57
C MET A 116 -17.56 -26.96 22.46
N SER A 117 -16.95 -27.77 23.34
CA SER A 117 -17.64 -28.59 24.35
C SER A 117 -18.91 -29.28 23.81
N ASP A 118 -18.78 -30.12 22.78
CA ASP A 118 -19.89 -30.80 22.12
C ASP A 118 -20.93 -29.88 21.43
N GLN A 119 -20.70 -28.58 21.25
CA GLN A 119 -21.61 -27.67 20.52
C GLN A 119 -21.34 -27.70 19.01
N THR A 120 -21.54 -28.86 18.39
CA THR A 120 -21.22 -29.11 16.97
C THR A 120 -22.41 -29.62 16.19
N VAL A 121 -22.35 -29.53 14.86
CA VAL A 121 -23.36 -30.15 13.97
C VAL A 121 -23.39 -31.67 14.17
N PHE A 122 -22.25 -32.32 14.36
CA PHE A 122 -22.21 -33.75 14.68
C PHE A 122 -22.96 -34.08 15.96
N ARG A 123 -22.74 -33.35 17.06
CA ARG A 123 -23.45 -33.59 18.31
C ARG A 123 -24.94 -33.33 18.17
N TRP A 124 -25.31 -32.27 17.47
CA TRP A 124 -26.70 -31.99 17.15
C TRP A 124 -27.36 -33.14 16.39
N LEU A 125 -26.68 -33.71 15.38
CA LEU A 125 -27.18 -34.89 14.64
C LEU A 125 -27.45 -36.08 15.57
N VAL A 126 -26.58 -36.32 16.55
CA VAL A 126 -26.77 -37.37 17.57
C VAL A 126 -28.02 -37.08 18.43
N ASN A 127 -28.17 -35.85 18.88
CA ASN A 127 -29.28 -35.45 19.74
C ASN A 127 -30.62 -35.49 19.00
N ILE A 128 -30.70 -34.91 17.79
CA ILE A 128 -31.92 -34.90 16.99
C ILE A 128 -32.31 -36.31 16.53
N SER A 129 -31.34 -37.17 16.22
CA SER A 129 -31.60 -38.57 15.91
C SER A 129 -32.20 -39.33 17.10
N SER A 130 -31.72 -39.06 18.31
CA SER A 130 -32.29 -39.60 19.55
C SER A 130 -33.73 -39.13 19.76
N GLU A 131 -34.01 -37.83 19.58
CA GLU A 131 -35.38 -37.30 19.70
C GLU A 131 -36.33 -37.84 18.63
N LEU A 132 -35.87 -37.96 17.38
CA LEU A 132 -36.65 -38.57 16.30
C LEU A 132 -36.96 -40.04 16.60
N ARG A 133 -36.01 -40.80 17.16
CA ARG A 133 -36.23 -42.19 17.58
C ARG A 133 -37.30 -42.31 18.67
N LYS A 134 -37.32 -41.40 19.65
CA LYS A 134 -38.40 -41.35 20.66
C LYS A 134 -39.77 -41.09 20.04
N GLN A 135 -39.81 -40.39 18.90
CA GLN A 135 -41.03 -40.11 18.14
C GLN A 135 -41.37 -41.21 17.10
N GLY A 136 -40.58 -42.28 17.01
CA GLY A 136 -40.80 -43.39 16.08
C GLY A 136 -40.22 -43.18 14.68
N TYR A 137 -39.21 -42.32 14.54
CA TYR A 137 -38.52 -42.04 13.28
C TYR A 137 -37.02 -42.37 13.36
N THR A 138 -36.42 -42.64 12.22
CA THR A 138 -34.98 -42.90 12.04
C THR A 138 -34.42 -41.90 11.03
N LEU A 139 -33.20 -41.44 11.26
CA LEU A 139 -32.50 -40.46 10.43
C LEU A 139 -31.25 -41.11 9.81
N GLU A 140 -31.12 -40.98 8.50
CA GLU A 140 -29.97 -41.44 7.71
C GLU A 140 -29.42 -40.28 6.88
N ILE A 141 -28.10 -40.24 6.72
CA ILE A 141 -27.39 -39.36 5.78
C ILE A 141 -26.62 -40.26 4.84
N GLU A 142 -26.80 -40.11 3.53
CA GLU A 142 -26.13 -40.95 2.52
C GLU A 142 -26.28 -42.46 2.82
N ASN A 143 -27.51 -42.87 3.14
CA ASN A 143 -27.87 -44.25 3.54
C ASN A 143 -27.11 -44.81 4.75
N THR A 144 -26.49 -43.95 5.55
CA THR A 144 -25.77 -44.34 6.77
C THR A 144 -26.54 -43.84 7.98
N THR A 145 -26.81 -44.72 8.95
CA THR A 145 -27.55 -44.32 10.15
C THR A 145 -26.67 -43.49 11.08
N ILE A 146 -27.26 -42.57 11.85
CA ILE A 146 -26.47 -41.75 12.80
C ILE A 146 -25.64 -42.61 13.79
N PRO A 147 -26.14 -43.74 14.34
CA PRO A 147 -25.30 -44.64 15.13
C PRO A 147 -24.08 -45.19 14.40
N ASP A 148 -24.20 -45.52 13.11
CA ASP A 148 -23.07 -46.00 12.32
C ASP A 148 -22.02 -44.88 12.13
N ILE A 149 -22.47 -43.63 11.92
CA ILE A 149 -21.59 -42.45 11.87
C ILE A 149 -20.87 -42.23 13.22
N VAL A 150 -21.56 -42.43 14.34
CA VAL A 150 -20.97 -42.35 15.69
C VAL A 150 -19.89 -43.43 15.89
N ASN A 151 -20.06 -44.60 15.29
CA ASN A 151 -19.09 -45.71 15.37
C ASN A 151 -17.92 -45.59 14.39
N MET A 152 -17.96 -44.65 13.44
CA MET A 152 -16.83 -44.41 12.54
C MET A 152 -15.60 -43.94 13.30
N ASP A 153 -14.42 -44.32 12.80
CA ASP A 153 -13.17 -43.69 13.18
C ASP A 153 -13.24 -42.19 12.96
N LYS A 154 -12.56 -41.45 13.82
CA LYS A 154 -12.68 -39.99 13.90
C LYS A 154 -12.38 -39.25 12.59
N ASN A 155 -11.29 -39.60 11.91
CA ASN A 155 -10.92 -38.98 10.63
C ASN A 155 -11.92 -39.35 9.52
N VAL A 156 -12.36 -40.62 9.50
CA VAL A 156 -13.39 -41.09 8.58
C VAL A 156 -14.71 -40.35 8.79
N ARG A 157 -15.06 -40.07 10.05
CA ARG A 157 -16.24 -39.28 10.41
C ARG A 157 -16.13 -37.83 9.95
N LYS A 158 -14.98 -37.17 10.16
CA LYS A 158 -14.71 -35.82 9.66
C LYS A 158 -14.91 -35.76 8.13
N ASP A 159 -14.28 -36.67 7.40
CA ASP A 159 -14.39 -36.77 5.94
C ASP A 159 -15.81 -37.07 5.47
N PHE A 160 -16.55 -37.89 6.23
CA PHE A 160 -17.95 -38.17 5.96
C PHE A 160 -18.81 -36.91 6.10
N LEU A 161 -18.62 -36.13 7.17
CA LEU A 161 -19.40 -34.92 7.42
C LEU A 161 -19.11 -33.84 6.37
N VAL A 162 -17.84 -33.56 6.08
CA VAL A 162 -17.43 -32.56 5.08
C VAL A 162 -18.00 -32.87 3.68
N ARG A 163 -18.09 -34.16 3.34
CA ARG A 163 -18.60 -34.60 2.02
C ARG A 163 -20.12 -34.49 1.90
N ASN A 164 -20.84 -34.77 2.98
CA ASN A 164 -22.30 -34.90 2.97
C ASN A 164 -23.04 -33.64 3.46
N ILE A 165 -22.35 -32.76 4.18
CA ILE A 165 -22.82 -31.46 4.63
C ILE A 165 -22.00 -30.41 3.88
N GLU A 166 -22.57 -29.87 2.80
CA GLU A 166 -21.96 -28.75 2.09
C GLU A 166 -22.01 -27.52 2.99
N MET A 167 -20.85 -27.03 3.41
CA MET A 167 -20.72 -25.90 4.30
C MET A 167 -19.67 -24.93 3.79
N THR A 168 -20.04 -23.65 3.80
CA THR A 168 -19.19 -22.53 3.43
C THR A 168 -19.21 -21.53 4.58
N VAL A 169 -18.03 -21.16 5.05
CA VAL A 169 -17.83 -20.10 6.05
C VAL A 169 -17.08 -18.97 5.36
N ALA A 170 -17.56 -17.73 5.49
CA ALA A 170 -17.00 -16.59 4.78
C ALA A 170 -17.17 -15.30 5.58
N PRO A 171 -16.30 -14.29 5.40
CA PRO A 171 -16.66 -12.92 5.75
C PRO A 171 -17.91 -12.51 4.96
N LEU A 172 -18.84 -11.82 5.62
CA LEU A 172 -19.99 -11.22 4.97
C LEU A 172 -19.71 -9.76 4.63
N ASP A 173 -19.12 -9.07 5.61
CA ASP A 173 -18.63 -7.69 5.62
C ASP A 173 -17.54 -7.61 6.73
N PRO A 174 -16.99 -6.44 7.10
CA PRO A 174 -15.90 -6.35 8.07
C PRO A 174 -16.29 -6.80 9.48
N PHE A 175 -17.58 -6.81 9.83
CA PHE A 175 -18.07 -7.03 11.20
C PHE A 175 -18.91 -8.30 11.35
N ARG A 176 -19.17 -9.02 10.26
CA ARG A 176 -20.03 -10.20 10.25
C ARG A 176 -19.45 -11.34 9.42
N ILE A 177 -19.64 -12.55 9.93
CA ILE A 177 -19.31 -13.81 9.26
C ILE A 177 -20.61 -14.49 8.86
N VAL A 178 -20.64 -15.10 7.68
CA VAL A 178 -21.76 -15.91 7.21
C VAL A 178 -21.38 -17.38 7.13
N ILE A 179 -22.29 -18.23 7.59
CA ILE A 179 -22.20 -19.68 7.49
C ILE A 179 -23.38 -20.14 6.65
N ARG A 180 -23.07 -20.69 5.48
CA ARG A 180 -24.02 -21.27 4.53
C ARG A 180 -23.89 -22.78 4.58
N ALA A 181 -24.98 -23.51 4.82
CA ALA A 181 -24.92 -24.98 4.87
C ALA A 181 -26.13 -25.68 4.26
N LYS A 182 -25.89 -26.91 3.76
CA LYS A 182 -26.89 -27.83 3.21
C LYS A 182 -26.47 -29.29 3.38
N MET A 183 -27.36 -30.10 3.94
CA MET A 183 -27.22 -31.56 3.96
C MET A 183 -27.82 -32.14 2.68
N LYS A 184 -27.05 -32.91 1.89
CA LYS A 184 -27.44 -33.28 0.51
C LYS A 184 -28.47 -34.42 0.42
N ASN A 185 -28.25 -35.52 1.16
CA ASN A 185 -29.02 -36.75 1.02
C ASN A 185 -29.52 -37.23 2.39
N VAL A 186 -30.53 -36.55 2.94
CA VAL A 186 -31.15 -36.91 4.20
C VAL A 186 -32.36 -37.80 3.93
N LYS A 187 -32.47 -38.90 4.69
CA LYS A 187 -33.61 -39.81 4.63
C LYS A 187 -34.16 -40.02 6.04
N ILE A 188 -35.47 -39.82 6.19
CA ILE A 188 -36.21 -40.04 7.43
C ILE A 188 -37.21 -41.16 7.19
N SER A 189 -37.14 -42.22 7.99
CA SER A 189 -38.04 -43.38 7.88
C SER A 189 -38.75 -43.64 9.20
N ASP A 190 -39.97 -44.18 9.18
CA ASP A 190 -40.63 -44.64 10.40
C ASP A 190 -40.03 -45.97 10.90
N MET A 191 -40.47 -46.45 12.07
CA MET A 191 -40.03 -47.74 12.65
C MET A 191 -40.34 -48.98 11.78
N SER A 192 -41.19 -48.85 10.76
CA SER A 192 -41.50 -49.91 9.80
C SER A 192 -40.66 -49.80 8.52
N ASN A 193 -39.61 -48.97 8.52
CA ASN A 193 -38.76 -48.64 7.38
C ASN A 193 -39.50 -47.97 6.20
N LYS A 194 -40.68 -47.40 6.42
CA LYS A 194 -41.36 -46.60 5.39
C LYS A 194 -40.70 -45.23 5.34
N VAL A 195 -40.27 -44.81 4.16
CA VAL A 195 -39.67 -43.49 3.93
C VAL A 195 -40.74 -42.41 4.10
N VAL A 196 -40.48 -41.50 5.04
CA VAL A 196 -41.35 -40.36 5.39
C VAL A 196 -40.85 -39.10 4.68
N TYR A 197 -39.54 -38.97 4.53
CA TYR A 197 -38.90 -37.87 3.81
C TYR A 197 -37.58 -38.36 3.19
N GLN A 198 -37.28 -37.90 1.97
CA GLN A 198 -36.00 -38.12 1.32
C GLN A 198 -35.64 -36.88 0.48
N GLY A 199 -34.48 -36.29 0.75
CA GLY A 199 -34.03 -35.09 0.06
C GLY A 199 -33.02 -34.29 0.88
N PRO A 200 -32.64 -33.09 0.41
CA PRO A 200 -31.72 -32.24 1.13
C PRO A 200 -32.39 -31.45 2.26
N ILE A 201 -31.64 -31.15 3.32
CA ILE A 201 -32.08 -30.21 4.36
C ILE A 201 -31.15 -28.99 4.31
N PRO A 202 -31.68 -27.78 4.02
CA PRO A 202 -33.09 -27.48 3.80
C PRO A 202 -33.61 -27.98 2.46
N ARG A 203 -34.94 -28.14 2.37
CA ARG A 203 -35.64 -28.62 1.15
C ARG A 203 -35.33 -27.78 -0.07
N GLU A 204 -35.20 -26.47 0.11
CA GLU A 204 -34.84 -25.52 -0.94
C GLU A 204 -33.64 -24.68 -0.51
N GLY A 205 -32.74 -24.40 -1.46
CA GLY A 205 -31.59 -23.52 -1.23
C GLY A 205 -30.63 -24.03 -0.15
N TYR A 206 -30.28 -23.12 0.77
CA TYR A 206 -29.30 -23.29 1.85
C TYR A 206 -29.84 -22.63 3.12
N VAL A 207 -29.40 -23.13 4.27
CA VAL A 207 -29.58 -22.42 5.54
C VAL A 207 -28.41 -21.45 5.72
N TYR A 208 -28.73 -20.23 6.16
CA TYR A 208 -27.76 -19.20 6.47
C TYR A 208 -27.78 -18.87 7.97
N SER A 209 -26.60 -18.67 8.52
CA SER A 209 -26.40 -18.11 9.86
C SER A 209 -25.39 -16.97 9.78
N ILE A 210 -25.71 -15.85 10.41
CA ILE A 210 -24.86 -14.66 10.43
C ILE A 210 -24.37 -14.45 11.86
N VAL A 211 -23.06 -14.38 12.02
CA VAL A 211 -22.37 -14.22 13.31
C VAL A 211 -21.70 -12.85 13.31
N SER A 212 -22.10 -11.96 14.21
CA SER A 212 -21.37 -10.71 14.44
C SER A 212 -20.09 -10.99 15.23
N ILE A 213 -19.02 -10.30 14.85
CA ILE A 213 -17.74 -10.29 15.57
C ILE A 213 -17.52 -9.00 16.37
N GLU A 214 -18.51 -8.10 16.40
CA GLU A 214 -18.45 -6.94 17.26
C GLU A 214 -18.34 -7.34 18.74
N GLU A 215 -17.60 -6.55 19.51
CA GLU A 215 -17.23 -6.78 20.91
C GLU A 215 -16.37 -8.05 21.16
N LEU A 216 -16.01 -8.81 20.11
CA LEU A 216 -14.97 -9.84 20.23
C LEU A 216 -13.59 -9.19 20.28
N GLU A 217 -12.65 -9.89 20.91
CA GLU A 217 -11.24 -9.52 20.87
C GLU A 217 -10.69 -9.68 19.45
N ASP A 218 -9.89 -8.70 19.01
CA ASP A 218 -9.03 -8.84 17.85
C ASP A 218 -7.73 -9.56 18.28
N PRO A 219 -7.57 -10.85 17.94
CA PRO A 219 -6.52 -11.67 18.51
C PRO A 219 -5.13 -11.29 18.01
N MET A 220 -5.03 -10.53 16.92
CA MET A 220 -3.74 -10.11 16.36
C MET A 220 -2.96 -9.20 17.33
N PHE A 221 -3.66 -8.32 18.06
CA PHE A 221 -3.03 -7.45 19.06
C PHE A 221 -2.39 -8.27 20.19
N SER A 222 -3.14 -9.20 20.77
CA SER A 222 -2.66 -10.05 21.86
C SER A 222 -1.56 -10.99 21.38
N ALA A 223 -1.72 -11.60 20.20
CA ALA A 223 -0.74 -12.52 19.65
C ALA A 223 0.61 -11.84 19.37
N LEU A 224 0.62 -10.70 18.67
CA LEU A 224 1.86 -10.02 18.28
C LEU A 224 2.54 -9.30 19.45
N THR A 225 1.77 -8.79 20.41
CA THR A 225 2.35 -8.10 21.59
C THR A 225 2.68 -9.04 22.75
N GLY A 226 2.42 -10.35 22.62
CA GLY A 226 2.61 -11.33 23.69
C GLY A 226 1.68 -11.10 24.88
N GLY A 227 0.43 -10.69 24.61
CA GLY A 227 -0.62 -10.45 25.61
C GLY A 227 -0.51 -9.11 26.35
N ARG A 228 0.38 -8.21 25.93
CA ARG A 228 0.58 -6.90 26.58
C ARG A 228 -0.47 -5.87 26.18
N TYR A 229 -1.10 -6.07 25.03
CA TYR A 229 -2.10 -5.18 24.48
C TYR A 229 -3.22 -6.01 23.85
N PHE A 230 -4.46 -5.64 24.13
CA PHE A 230 -5.66 -6.29 23.59
C PHE A 230 -6.67 -5.21 23.21
N ARG A 231 -7.52 -5.53 22.23
CA ARG A 231 -8.54 -4.60 21.71
C ARG A 231 -9.80 -5.37 21.34
N SER A 232 -10.96 -4.77 21.60
CA SER A 232 -12.25 -5.30 21.16
C SER A 232 -12.65 -4.65 19.83
N ILE A 233 -13.18 -5.44 18.91
CA ILE A 233 -13.66 -5.00 17.60
C ILE A 233 -14.93 -4.18 17.80
N ARG A 234 -14.87 -2.90 17.46
CA ARG A 234 -15.99 -1.98 17.58
C ARG A 234 -16.04 -1.08 16.36
N ALA A 235 -17.16 -1.08 15.66
CA ALA A 235 -17.37 -0.22 14.51
C ALA A 235 -17.27 1.27 14.90
N CYS A 236 -16.67 2.07 14.03
CA CYS A 236 -16.78 3.53 14.04
C CYS A 236 -18.23 3.94 13.70
N GLU A 237 -18.63 5.17 14.04
CA GLU A 237 -19.91 5.74 13.57
C GLU A 237 -19.99 5.80 12.05
N TYR A 238 -18.83 5.86 11.39
CA TYR A 238 -18.64 5.81 9.93
C TYR A 238 -18.02 4.47 9.52
N PRO A 239 -18.75 3.33 9.62
CA PRO A 239 -18.17 2.01 9.45
C PRO A 239 -17.82 1.67 8.00
N TYR A 240 -18.37 2.39 7.01
CA TYR A 240 -18.12 2.14 5.59
C TYR A 240 -17.83 3.46 4.83
N PRO A 241 -16.65 4.08 5.05
CA PRO A 241 -16.33 5.39 4.48
C PRO A 241 -16.34 5.45 2.94
N GLU A 242 -16.09 4.32 2.28
CA GLU A 242 -16.08 4.20 0.82
C GLU A 242 -17.49 4.08 0.21
N LEU A 243 -18.51 3.77 1.01
CA LEU A 243 -19.88 3.50 0.52
C LEU A 243 -20.92 4.50 1.02
N ILE A 244 -20.85 4.89 2.30
CA ILE A 244 -21.93 5.63 2.98
C ILE A 244 -21.50 7.08 3.23
N ASP A 245 -20.80 7.30 4.33
CA ASP A 245 -20.36 8.61 4.80
C ASP A 245 -18.93 8.51 5.32
N ARG A 246 -18.15 9.54 5.06
CA ARG A 246 -16.76 9.63 5.50
C ARG A 246 -16.67 10.29 6.88
N PRO A 247 -15.69 9.91 7.72
CA PRO A 247 -15.48 10.50 9.04
C PRO A 247 -14.81 11.89 8.97
N ILE A 248 -15.02 12.62 7.88
CA ILE A 248 -14.60 14.01 7.73
C ILE A 248 -15.76 14.79 7.13
N LYS A 249 -15.94 16.04 7.55
CA LYS A 249 -16.90 16.95 6.91
C LYS A 249 -16.15 18.06 6.20
N VAL A 250 -16.71 18.55 5.11
CA VAL A 250 -16.10 19.61 4.31
C VAL A 250 -17.14 20.66 3.93
N VAL A 251 -16.73 21.94 3.96
CA VAL A 251 -17.42 23.01 3.24
C VAL A 251 -16.46 23.67 2.26
N TYR A 252 -16.96 24.00 1.09
CA TYR A 252 -16.24 24.69 0.01
C TYR A 252 -16.54 26.18 0.08
N GLY A 253 -15.61 27.04 -0.33
CA GLY A 253 -15.84 28.47 -0.40
C GLY A 253 -14.74 29.20 -1.15
N ASN A 254 -14.77 30.53 -1.08
CA ASN A 254 -13.68 31.38 -1.55
C ASN A 254 -12.80 31.74 -0.37
N GLY A 255 -11.49 31.65 -0.51
CA GLY A 255 -10.60 31.97 0.59
C GLY A 255 -9.45 32.91 0.28
N THR A 256 -8.75 33.29 1.34
CA THR A 256 -7.51 34.04 1.34
C THR A 256 -6.74 33.64 2.60
N SER A 257 -5.44 33.42 2.47
CA SER A 257 -4.55 33.04 3.57
C SER A 257 -3.11 33.32 3.13
N GLU A 258 -2.20 33.41 4.09
CA GLU A 258 -0.75 33.43 3.81
C GLU A 258 -0.13 32.01 3.80
N SER A 259 -0.85 31.00 4.26
CA SER A 259 -0.41 29.60 4.26
C SER A 259 -1.42 28.69 3.56
N ASP A 260 -0.93 27.62 2.94
CA ASP A 260 -1.73 26.67 2.16
C ASP A 260 -2.70 25.89 3.04
N HIS A 261 -2.30 25.68 4.30
CA HIS A 261 -3.10 25.03 5.32
C HIS A 261 -3.11 25.86 6.61
N PHE A 262 -4.26 25.89 7.27
CA PHE A 262 -4.36 26.40 8.64
C PHE A 262 -5.12 25.39 9.50
N ALA A 263 -4.49 24.88 10.54
CA ALA A 263 -5.12 23.97 11.49
C ALA A 263 -5.53 24.71 12.78
N GLY A 264 -6.69 24.37 13.33
CA GLY A 264 -7.15 24.96 14.58
C GLY A 264 -8.43 24.34 15.10
N ILE A 265 -8.94 24.86 16.22
CA ILE A 265 -10.17 24.37 16.83
C ILE A 265 -11.32 25.31 16.45
N TYR A 266 -12.47 24.76 16.05
CA TYR A 266 -13.65 25.54 15.69
C TYR A 266 -14.33 26.18 16.92
N SER A 267 -14.71 27.45 16.80
CA SER A 267 -15.41 28.23 17.82
C SER A 267 -16.43 29.18 17.20
N GLN A 268 -17.53 29.46 17.92
CA GLN A 268 -18.47 30.55 17.59
C GLN A 268 -18.23 31.82 18.41
N THR A 269 -17.15 31.83 19.20
CA THR A 269 -16.70 32.98 19.98
C THR A 269 -15.34 33.44 19.49
N LEU A 270 -15.12 34.75 19.45
CA LEU A 270 -13.87 35.37 19.02
C LEU A 270 -12.77 35.14 20.05
N ASN A 271 -11.89 34.17 19.77
CA ASN A 271 -10.75 33.83 20.62
C ASN A 271 -9.51 33.61 19.75
N GLN A 272 -8.37 34.13 20.20
CA GLN A 272 -7.08 33.87 19.58
C GLN A 272 -6.73 32.37 19.65
N GLY A 273 -6.21 31.81 18.55
CA GLY A 273 -5.93 30.38 18.41
C GLY A 273 -7.12 29.54 17.92
N TYR A 274 -8.31 30.10 17.76
CA TYR A 274 -9.49 29.38 17.25
C TYR A 274 -9.83 29.78 15.82
N ILE A 275 -10.48 28.87 15.11
CA ILE A 275 -11.16 29.13 13.83
C ILE A 275 -12.59 29.55 14.14
N PHE A 276 -12.92 30.82 13.91
CA PHE A 276 -14.29 31.29 14.03
C PHE A 276 -15.15 30.75 12.89
N PHE A 277 -16.34 30.22 13.17
CA PHE A 277 -17.32 29.87 12.13
C PHE A 277 -18.69 30.49 12.39
N GLY A 278 -19.34 30.98 11.33
CA GLY A 278 -20.65 31.64 11.46
C GLY A 278 -21.24 32.16 10.15
N ASN A 279 -22.33 32.92 10.24
CA ASN A 279 -23.02 33.41 9.03
C ASN A 279 -22.40 34.69 8.45
N MET A 280 -21.84 35.54 9.31
CA MET A 280 -21.30 36.85 8.95
C MET A 280 -20.02 37.13 9.75
N TYR A 281 -19.22 38.07 9.27
CA TYR A 281 -18.00 38.49 9.95
C TYR A 281 -18.31 39.15 11.30
N PRO A 282 -17.80 38.62 12.43
CA PRO A 282 -18.09 39.12 13.76
C PRO A 282 -17.15 40.27 14.22
N GLY A 283 -16.09 40.56 13.46
CA GLY A 283 -14.98 41.43 13.87
C GLY A 283 -13.66 40.66 14.07
N ASP A 284 -12.58 41.40 14.29
CA ASP A 284 -11.23 40.84 14.51
C ASP A 284 -11.13 40.14 15.88
N GLY A 285 -10.27 39.12 15.99
CA GLY A 285 -9.97 38.44 17.26
C GLY A 285 -9.87 36.92 17.20
N ALA A 286 -10.21 36.28 16.09
CA ALA A 286 -9.93 34.87 15.83
C ALA A 286 -8.72 34.70 14.91
N SER A 287 -8.08 33.53 14.94
CA SER A 287 -6.90 33.25 14.10
C SER A 287 -7.23 32.73 12.71
N ALA A 288 -8.50 32.38 12.47
CA ALA A 288 -9.03 32.14 11.13
C ALA A 288 -10.56 32.22 11.14
N TYR A 289 -11.18 32.27 9.96
CA TYR A 289 -12.62 32.50 9.81
C TYR A 289 -13.24 31.62 8.72
N VAL A 290 -14.41 31.05 8.98
CA VAL A 290 -15.23 30.31 8.00
C VAL A 290 -16.66 30.86 8.02
N LEU A 291 -17.11 31.49 6.93
CA LEU A 291 -18.30 32.32 6.92
C LEU A 291 -19.27 31.97 5.79
N GLN A 292 -20.56 31.90 6.11
CA GLN A 292 -21.61 31.72 5.09
C GLN A 292 -21.58 32.83 4.04
N LYS A 293 -21.39 34.09 4.46
CA LYS A 293 -21.39 35.24 3.56
C LYS A 293 -20.30 36.24 3.95
N GLY A 294 -19.52 36.68 2.97
CA GLY A 294 -18.42 37.60 3.21
C GLY A 294 -17.66 38.03 1.96
N THR A 295 -16.72 38.95 2.14
CA THR A 295 -15.75 39.36 1.12
C THR A 295 -14.32 39.06 1.61
N LEU A 296 -13.38 38.88 0.69
CA LEU A 296 -12.02 38.46 1.06
C LEU A 296 -11.23 39.55 1.80
N ASN A 297 -11.65 40.80 1.72
CA ASN A 297 -10.95 41.96 2.30
C ASN A 297 -11.38 42.27 3.74
N MET A 298 -12.11 41.38 4.41
CA MET A 298 -12.64 41.63 5.76
C MET A 298 -11.60 41.52 6.87
N THR A 299 -10.57 40.70 6.68
CA THR A 299 -9.46 40.48 7.61
C THR A 299 -8.21 40.03 6.84
N ASP A 300 -7.05 40.14 7.46
CA ASP A 300 -5.78 39.61 6.95
C ASP A 300 -5.47 38.20 7.47
N GLU A 301 -6.24 37.73 8.45
CA GLU A 301 -6.21 36.33 8.92
C GLU A 301 -6.77 35.36 7.86
N PRO A 302 -6.40 34.06 7.89
CA PRO A 302 -6.97 33.04 7.03
C PRO A 302 -8.50 33.04 7.07
N LEU A 303 -9.12 33.14 5.89
CA LEU A 303 -10.55 33.40 5.76
C LEU A 303 -11.15 32.56 4.63
N VAL A 304 -12.24 31.86 4.89
CA VAL A 304 -13.12 31.19 3.92
C VAL A 304 -14.50 31.83 3.98
N VAL A 305 -15.04 32.28 2.84
CA VAL A 305 -16.35 32.93 2.73
C VAL A 305 -17.21 32.28 1.64
N ASN A 306 -18.51 32.56 1.68
CA ASN A 306 -19.47 32.07 0.69
C ASN A 306 -19.54 30.54 0.66
N THR A 307 -19.64 29.94 1.86
CA THR A 307 -19.51 28.50 2.03
C THR A 307 -20.67 27.70 1.42
N SER A 308 -20.38 26.55 0.82
CA SER A 308 -21.32 25.61 0.20
C SER A 308 -20.92 24.16 0.47
N LEU A 309 -21.85 23.21 0.32
CA LEU A 309 -21.58 21.76 0.49
C LEU A 309 -20.97 21.09 -0.74
N THR A 310 -21.06 21.74 -1.90
CA THR A 310 -20.43 21.28 -3.14
C THR A 310 -19.68 22.44 -3.78
N PRO A 311 -18.70 22.17 -4.65
CA PRO A 311 -18.12 23.20 -5.51
C PRO A 311 -19.24 23.94 -6.27
N ASP A 312 -19.28 25.26 -6.15
CA ASP A 312 -20.27 26.14 -6.81
C ASP A 312 -21.75 25.88 -6.41
N GLY A 313 -21.98 25.22 -5.27
CA GLY A 313 -23.31 24.91 -4.73
C GLY A 313 -24.02 26.08 -4.04
N PHE A 314 -25.21 25.82 -3.51
CA PHE A 314 -25.94 26.81 -2.70
C PHE A 314 -25.20 27.12 -1.40
N GLN A 315 -25.28 28.38 -0.97
CA GLN A 315 -24.64 28.82 0.27
C GLN A 315 -25.27 28.13 1.49
N VAL A 316 -24.43 27.52 2.31
CA VAL A 316 -24.79 26.81 3.53
C VAL A 316 -24.06 27.45 4.71
N SER A 317 -24.76 27.54 5.84
CA SER A 317 -24.16 28.02 7.08
C SER A 317 -23.11 27.01 7.58
N PRO A 318 -21.87 27.43 7.87
CA PRO A 318 -20.89 26.55 8.52
C PRO A 318 -21.40 25.96 9.83
N ALA A 319 -22.32 26.65 10.52
CA ALA A 319 -22.91 26.19 11.77
C ALA A 319 -23.89 25.02 11.63
N SER A 320 -24.27 24.62 10.40
CA SER A 320 -25.00 23.37 10.18
C SER A 320 -24.10 22.18 9.87
N VAL A 321 -22.78 22.38 9.80
CA VAL A 321 -21.79 21.35 9.44
C VAL A 321 -20.81 21.10 10.60
N PHE A 322 -20.27 22.18 11.15
CA PHE A 322 -19.25 22.15 12.20
C PHE A 322 -19.84 22.36 13.59
N ASN A 323 -19.23 21.74 14.60
CA ASN A 323 -19.54 21.99 16.00
C ASN A 323 -18.40 22.76 16.71
N ILE A 324 -18.74 23.31 17.88
CA ILE A 324 -17.77 24.02 18.71
C ILE A 324 -16.85 22.98 19.36
N GLY A 325 -15.53 23.19 19.28
CA GLY A 325 -14.53 22.29 19.84
C GLY A 325 -13.95 21.29 18.84
N ASP A 326 -14.52 21.20 17.64
CA ASP A 326 -14.07 20.28 16.60
C ASP A 326 -12.71 20.70 16.03
N LEU A 327 -11.85 19.72 15.73
CA LEU A 327 -10.58 19.94 15.04
C LEU A 327 -10.81 20.29 13.56
N GLY A 328 -10.40 21.49 13.18
CA GLY A 328 -10.55 22.02 11.83
C GLY A 328 -9.25 22.20 11.07
N VAL A 329 -9.31 22.00 9.76
CA VAL A 329 -8.22 22.32 8.83
C VAL A 329 -8.78 23.12 7.65
N LEU A 330 -8.26 24.32 7.44
CA LEU A 330 -8.56 25.15 6.29
C LEU A 330 -7.52 24.90 5.21
N VAL A 331 -7.95 24.74 3.98
CA VAL A 331 -7.12 24.43 2.81
C VAL A 331 -7.38 25.48 1.74
N PHE A 332 -6.31 26.05 1.19
CA PHE A 332 -6.39 27.19 0.28
C PHE A 332 -5.65 26.87 -1.04
N THR A 333 -6.38 26.80 -2.14
CA THR A 333 -5.78 26.53 -3.46
C THR A 333 -5.32 27.85 -4.09
N ASN A 334 -4.02 28.15 -4.08
CA ASN A 334 -3.38 29.43 -4.51
C ASN A 334 -3.16 30.49 -3.40
N VAL A 335 -2.66 30.12 -2.23
CA VAL A 335 -2.01 31.12 -1.37
C VAL A 335 -0.75 31.68 -2.03
N SER A 336 -0.74 32.99 -2.25
CA SER A 336 0.44 33.72 -2.67
C SER A 336 1.29 34.09 -1.45
N SER A 337 1.83 33.07 -0.78
CA SER A 337 3.01 33.22 0.08
C SER A 337 3.57 31.86 0.43
N GLY A 338 4.90 31.73 0.27
CA GLY A 338 5.67 30.92 1.21
C GLY A 338 5.70 29.41 1.05
N GLY A 339 5.26 28.81 -0.05
CA GLY A 339 5.61 27.41 -0.37
C GLY A 339 4.41 26.50 -0.63
N GLY A 340 4.45 25.80 -1.76
CA GLY A 340 3.54 24.72 -2.13
C GLY A 340 2.11 25.16 -2.47
N GLY A 341 1.74 25.15 -3.76
CA GLY A 341 0.32 25.25 -4.15
C GLY A 341 -0.05 26.30 -5.19
N SER A 342 0.90 26.80 -5.99
CA SER A 342 0.58 27.00 -7.42
C SER A 342 0.55 25.59 -8.01
N THR A 343 -0.53 25.22 -8.69
CA THR A 343 -0.88 23.84 -9.11
C THR A 343 0.10 23.13 -10.05
N ASN A 344 1.39 23.49 -10.06
CA ASN A 344 2.49 22.66 -10.53
C ASN A 344 3.87 23.05 -9.94
N TRP A 345 4.02 23.97 -8.97
CA TRP A 345 5.35 24.46 -8.54
C TRP A 345 5.91 23.69 -7.32
N CYS A 346 6.79 22.72 -7.57
CA CYS A 346 7.28 21.75 -6.57
C CYS A 346 8.49 22.23 -5.73
N SER A 347 9.13 23.37 -6.06
CA SER A 347 10.39 23.82 -5.42
C SER A 347 10.28 25.22 -4.81
N LEU A 348 11.12 25.50 -3.81
CA LEU A 348 11.30 26.85 -3.27
C LEU A 348 11.99 27.80 -4.27
N LEU A 349 12.72 27.24 -5.23
CA LEU A 349 13.50 27.97 -6.24
C LEU A 349 12.63 28.79 -7.20
N GLY A 350 13.17 29.95 -7.60
CA GLY A 350 12.46 31.01 -8.32
C GLY A 350 12.21 30.76 -9.80
N HIS A 351 12.82 29.74 -10.41
CA HIS A 351 12.64 29.44 -11.82
C HIS A 351 12.59 27.92 -12.06
N ARG A 352 11.95 27.50 -13.16
CA ARG A 352 12.00 26.12 -13.65
C ARG A 352 12.05 26.02 -15.15
N VAL A 353 12.56 24.89 -15.62
CA VAL A 353 12.42 24.42 -17.00
C VAL A 353 11.84 23.01 -16.97
N ASN A 354 10.72 22.82 -17.66
CA ASN A 354 10.10 21.52 -17.84
C ASN A 354 10.75 20.81 -19.04
N LEU A 355 11.27 19.61 -18.81
CA LEU A 355 12.04 18.83 -19.79
C LEU A 355 11.40 17.45 -19.95
N THR A 356 11.22 17.01 -21.18
CA THR A 356 10.95 15.62 -21.51
C THR A 356 12.27 14.96 -21.88
N VAL A 357 12.72 14.00 -21.08
CA VAL A 357 13.92 13.19 -21.28
C VAL A 357 13.54 11.93 -22.04
N GLU A 358 14.00 11.79 -23.28
CA GLU A 358 13.71 10.62 -24.12
C GLU A 358 14.89 9.64 -24.15
N ASN A 359 14.57 8.36 -24.06
CA ASN A 359 15.52 7.25 -24.15
C ASN A 359 15.66 6.76 -25.60
N ASN A 360 16.76 7.14 -26.24
CA ASN A 360 17.12 6.76 -27.62
C ASN A 360 18.18 5.65 -27.68
N VAL A 361 18.43 4.99 -26.55
CA VAL A 361 19.46 3.96 -26.41
C VAL A 361 19.03 2.61 -27.02
N GLY A 362 17.71 2.40 -27.13
CA GLY A 362 17.13 1.21 -27.74
C GLY A 362 16.93 0.02 -26.79
N LEU A 363 17.01 0.24 -25.46
CA LEU A 363 16.73 -0.73 -24.39
C LEU A 363 16.04 -0.03 -23.20
N ASP A 364 15.46 -0.80 -22.28
CA ASP A 364 14.89 -0.24 -21.04
C ASP A 364 16.01 0.23 -20.10
N LEU A 365 15.91 1.47 -19.63
CA LEU A 365 16.79 2.03 -18.59
C LEU A 365 16.07 1.88 -17.25
N THR A 366 16.14 0.72 -16.62
CA THR A 366 15.50 0.49 -15.31
C THR A 366 16.46 0.83 -14.18
N ASP A 367 16.03 1.71 -13.27
CA ASP A 367 16.80 2.13 -12.10
C ASP A 367 18.25 2.49 -12.47
N TYR A 368 18.37 3.47 -13.36
CA TYR A 368 19.60 3.77 -14.10
C TYR A 368 20.09 5.18 -13.80
N SER A 369 21.42 5.37 -13.81
CA SER A 369 22.03 6.71 -13.70
C SER A 369 22.01 7.41 -15.06
N ILE A 370 21.15 8.41 -15.23
CA ILE A 370 20.89 9.10 -16.50
C ILE A 370 21.58 10.47 -16.51
N PRO A 371 22.40 10.78 -17.54
CA PRO A 371 23.08 12.06 -17.66
C PRO A 371 22.17 13.15 -18.26
N LEU A 372 22.10 14.28 -17.55
CA LEU A 372 21.45 15.52 -17.98
C LEU A 372 22.52 16.56 -18.34
N LEU A 373 22.86 16.63 -19.63
CA LEU A 373 23.81 17.60 -20.16
C LEU A 373 23.13 18.93 -20.52
N ILE A 374 23.29 19.96 -19.70
CA ILE A 374 22.75 21.29 -19.96
C ILE A 374 23.77 22.07 -20.80
N SER A 375 23.56 22.12 -22.11
CA SER A 375 24.44 22.81 -23.06
C SER A 375 23.81 23.00 -24.45
N THR A 376 24.45 23.79 -25.31
CA THR A 376 24.03 23.96 -26.71
C THR A 376 24.05 22.66 -27.52
N ALA A 377 24.87 21.67 -27.13
CA ALA A 377 24.91 20.35 -27.75
C ALA A 377 23.60 19.56 -27.55
N LYS A 378 22.77 19.96 -26.58
CA LYS A 378 21.45 19.39 -26.31
C LYS A 378 20.28 20.26 -26.75
N GLY A 379 20.54 21.20 -27.66
CA GLY A 379 19.52 22.06 -28.26
C GLY A 379 19.15 23.29 -27.44
N PHE A 380 19.72 23.50 -26.26
CA PHE A 380 19.52 24.73 -25.49
C PHE A 380 20.10 25.94 -26.25
N THR A 381 19.35 27.03 -26.35
CA THR A 381 19.85 28.26 -26.95
C THR A 381 20.76 29.01 -25.97
N VAL A 382 21.65 29.85 -26.50
CA VAL A 382 22.53 30.71 -25.68
C VAL A 382 21.72 31.55 -24.70
N GLN A 383 20.57 32.09 -25.14
CA GLN A 383 19.68 32.88 -24.30
C GLN A 383 19.14 32.10 -23.09
N ILE A 384 18.75 30.83 -23.28
CA ILE A 384 18.24 29.97 -22.20
C ILE A 384 19.36 29.66 -21.20
N LEU A 385 20.54 29.30 -21.70
CA LEU A 385 21.69 28.98 -20.86
C LEU A 385 22.14 30.22 -20.06
N ASP A 386 22.23 31.38 -20.69
CA ASP A 386 22.57 32.62 -20.00
C ASP A 386 21.59 32.90 -18.86
N TYR A 387 20.29 32.62 -19.05
CA TYR A 387 19.30 32.78 -18.02
C TYR A 387 19.42 31.74 -16.90
N ILE A 388 19.58 30.45 -17.21
CA ILE A 388 19.75 29.39 -16.20
C ILE A 388 20.98 29.70 -15.35
N PHE A 389 22.15 29.85 -15.97
CA PHE A 389 23.40 30.07 -15.26
C PHE A 389 23.47 31.46 -14.60
N GLY A 390 22.76 32.46 -15.12
CA GLY A 390 22.70 33.81 -14.55
C GLY A 390 21.80 33.93 -13.32
N ASN A 391 20.78 33.06 -13.19
CA ASN A 391 19.82 33.08 -12.08
C ASN A 391 20.04 31.94 -11.07
N THR A 392 21.04 31.09 -11.27
CA THR A 392 21.36 30.01 -10.31
C THR A 392 22.46 30.47 -9.36
N ALA A 393 22.19 30.48 -8.06
CA ALA A 393 23.21 30.68 -7.04
C ALA A 393 24.22 29.52 -7.08
N THR A 394 25.50 29.87 -6.93
CA THR A 394 26.60 28.90 -6.97
C THR A 394 27.56 29.14 -5.81
N ALA A 395 28.19 28.08 -5.32
CA ALA A 395 29.24 28.14 -4.33
C ALA A 395 30.41 27.25 -4.78
N GLY A 396 31.62 27.79 -4.85
CA GLY A 396 32.79 27.04 -5.31
C GLY A 396 34.03 27.91 -5.45
N ASN A 397 35.21 27.27 -5.52
CA ASN A 397 36.51 27.94 -5.54
C ASN A 397 37.07 28.16 -6.96
N GLY A 398 36.19 28.29 -7.97
CA GLY A 398 36.59 28.51 -9.37
C GLY A 398 36.85 27.26 -10.21
N ASP A 399 36.79 26.06 -9.62
CA ASP A 399 36.81 24.78 -10.34
C ASP A 399 35.37 24.31 -10.63
N PRO A 400 34.92 24.23 -11.90
CA PRO A 400 33.54 23.84 -12.24
C PRO A 400 33.09 22.50 -11.65
N TYR A 401 34.01 21.56 -11.46
CA TYR A 401 33.71 20.24 -10.89
C TYR A 401 33.50 20.29 -9.36
N ARG A 402 33.91 21.38 -8.72
CA ARG A 402 33.68 21.66 -7.28
C ARG A 402 32.69 22.79 -7.05
N THR A 403 32.02 23.25 -8.11
CA THR A 403 30.95 24.23 -8.03
C THR A 403 29.65 23.55 -7.66
N ASN A 404 29.05 24.01 -6.57
CA ASN A 404 27.69 23.71 -6.15
C ASN A 404 26.72 24.64 -6.88
N ALA A 405 25.48 24.20 -7.07
CA ALA A 405 24.43 25.00 -7.65
C ALA A 405 23.11 24.82 -6.89
N SER A 406 22.33 25.89 -6.79
CA SER A 406 21.00 25.89 -6.17
C SER A 406 19.96 25.37 -7.15
N ILE A 407 19.87 24.04 -7.26
CA ILE A 407 18.93 23.33 -8.13
C ILE A 407 18.18 22.22 -7.40
N THR A 408 16.99 21.87 -7.88
CA THR A 408 16.24 20.67 -7.48
C THR A 408 15.52 20.08 -8.69
N ILE A 409 15.29 18.77 -8.72
CA ILE A 409 14.64 18.08 -9.85
C ILE A 409 13.44 17.30 -9.32
N TYR A 410 12.31 17.44 -9.99
CA TYR A 410 11.07 16.73 -9.67
C TYR A 410 10.50 16.03 -10.91
N ASP A 411 9.70 14.99 -10.71
CA ASP A 411 8.84 14.45 -11.77
C ASP A 411 7.57 15.32 -11.97
N SER A 412 6.69 14.91 -12.88
CA SER A 412 5.43 15.62 -13.13
C SER A 412 4.44 15.64 -11.95
N ASN A 413 4.63 14.78 -10.94
CA ASN A 413 3.77 14.64 -9.76
C ASN A 413 4.37 15.30 -8.51
N CYS A 414 5.43 16.11 -8.66
CA CYS A 414 6.20 16.69 -7.57
C CYS A 414 6.91 15.66 -6.66
N ASN A 415 7.23 14.46 -7.16
CA ASN A 415 8.16 13.58 -6.46
C ASN A 415 9.61 14.02 -6.73
N PRO A 416 10.47 14.15 -5.71
CA PRO A 416 11.85 14.54 -5.90
C PRO A 416 12.63 13.43 -6.63
N ILE A 417 13.37 13.82 -7.67
CA ILE A 417 14.28 12.93 -8.39
C ILE A 417 15.70 13.13 -7.82
N PRO A 418 16.33 12.08 -7.26
CA PRO A 418 17.71 12.17 -6.78
C PRO A 418 18.66 12.62 -7.87
N PHE A 419 19.56 13.56 -7.54
CA PHE A 419 20.53 14.09 -8.48
C PHE A 419 21.91 14.28 -7.87
N TRP A 420 22.92 14.35 -8.74
CA TRP A 420 24.28 14.74 -8.39
C TRP A 420 24.93 15.56 -9.51
N ILE A 421 25.60 16.66 -9.17
CA ILE A 421 26.20 17.59 -10.12
C ILE A 421 27.68 17.24 -10.34
N GLU A 422 28.01 16.66 -11.50
CA GLU A 422 29.41 16.36 -11.83
C GLU A 422 30.21 17.65 -12.03
N TYR A 423 29.70 18.55 -12.87
CA TYR A 423 30.26 19.89 -13.02
C TYR A 423 29.19 20.93 -13.33
N TRP A 424 29.46 22.15 -12.89
CA TRP A 424 28.67 23.34 -13.17
C TRP A 424 29.61 24.49 -13.55
N ASP A 425 29.72 24.74 -14.86
CA ASP A 425 30.55 25.81 -15.42
C ASP A 425 29.67 26.99 -15.83
N ALA A 426 29.54 27.96 -14.92
CA ALA A 426 28.77 29.18 -15.17
C ALA A 426 29.41 30.11 -16.22
N ASN A 427 30.73 29.99 -16.47
CA ASN A 427 31.45 30.78 -17.48
C ASN A 427 31.28 30.17 -18.87
N GLY A 428 31.48 28.85 -18.99
CA GLY A 428 31.27 28.08 -20.22
C GLY A 428 29.80 27.78 -20.53
N LYS A 429 28.87 28.14 -19.63
CA LYS A 429 27.42 27.90 -19.74
C LYS A 429 27.10 26.42 -20.00
N LYS A 430 27.77 25.55 -19.25
CA LYS A 430 27.70 24.09 -19.40
C LYS A 430 27.60 23.42 -18.04
N ALA A 431 26.68 22.46 -17.89
CA ALA A 431 26.58 21.63 -16.69
C ALA A 431 26.29 20.18 -17.05
N LEU A 432 26.78 19.25 -16.24
CA LEU A 432 26.41 17.83 -16.29
C LEU A 432 25.86 17.40 -14.93
N ILE A 433 24.61 16.97 -14.94
CA ILE A 433 23.88 16.52 -13.76
C ILE A 433 23.49 15.07 -13.99
N TRP A 434 23.70 14.19 -13.03
CA TRP A 434 23.25 12.81 -13.08
C TRP A 434 21.99 12.65 -12.24
N ILE A 435 21.01 11.88 -12.74
CA ILE A 435 19.78 11.52 -12.00
C ILE A 435 19.62 10.00 -11.94
N ARG A 436 18.85 9.50 -10.97
CA ARG A 436 18.44 8.08 -10.92
C ARG A 436 16.97 7.95 -11.27
N ALA A 437 16.66 7.28 -12.37
CA ALA A 437 15.29 7.13 -12.85
C ALA A 437 15.13 5.88 -13.73
N SER A 438 13.86 5.56 -14.06
CA SER A 438 13.51 4.51 -15.01
C SER A 438 12.87 5.07 -16.27
N ILE A 439 13.38 4.73 -17.45
CA ILE A 439 12.79 5.13 -18.75
C ILE A 439 12.69 3.90 -19.67
N PRO A 440 11.47 3.49 -20.09
CA PRO A 440 11.29 2.38 -21.03
C PRO A 440 12.02 2.61 -22.36
N ARG A 441 12.24 1.54 -23.11
CA ARG A 441 12.82 1.55 -24.46
C ARG A 441 12.02 2.48 -25.37
N ASN A 442 12.69 3.47 -25.96
CA ASN A 442 12.06 4.50 -26.80
C ASN A 442 10.94 5.27 -26.07
N GLY A 443 10.93 5.23 -24.74
CA GLY A 443 10.02 5.97 -23.89
C GLY A 443 10.59 7.32 -23.49
N ASN A 444 9.84 8.04 -22.67
CA ASN A 444 10.28 9.32 -22.12
C ASN A 444 9.88 9.48 -20.65
N LEU A 445 10.58 10.40 -19.98
CA LEU A 445 10.34 10.83 -18.61
C LEU A 445 10.18 12.34 -18.60
N GLN A 446 9.10 12.83 -18.03
CA GLN A 446 8.93 14.26 -17.79
C GLN A 446 9.56 14.65 -16.46
N ILE A 447 10.44 15.63 -16.50
CA ILE A 447 11.10 16.19 -15.32
C ILE A 447 10.93 17.72 -15.29
N GLN A 448 11.02 18.27 -14.09
CA GLN A 448 10.97 19.69 -13.82
C GLN A 448 12.29 20.08 -13.14
N LEU A 449 13.17 20.77 -13.86
CA LEU A 449 14.44 21.26 -13.35
C LEU A 449 14.23 22.67 -12.79
N TYR A 450 14.31 22.80 -11.47
CA TYR A 450 14.22 24.07 -10.76
C TYR A 450 15.61 24.63 -10.46
N PHE A 451 15.74 25.95 -10.55
CA PHE A 451 16.98 26.68 -10.29
C PHE A 451 16.68 28.09 -9.78
N GLY A 452 17.59 28.67 -9.01
CA GLY A 452 17.38 30.00 -8.42
C GLY A 452 18.44 30.36 -7.40
N ASN A 453 18.12 31.29 -6.50
CA ASN A 453 19.00 31.76 -5.42
C ASN A 453 18.38 31.63 -4.03
N GLU A 454 17.24 30.94 -3.92
CA GLU A 454 16.42 30.85 -2.71
C GLU A 454 16.85 29.74 -1.75
N ILE A 455 17.67 28.80 -2.21
CA ILE A 455 18.24 27.72 -1.38
C ILE A 455 19.76 27.75 -1.47
N GLU A 456 20.43 27.16 -0.47
CA GLU A 456 21.88 27.01 -0.47
C GLU A 456 22.38 26.11 -1.62
N PRO A 457 23.44 26.51 -2.35
CA PRO A 457 23.99 25.69 -3.43
C PRO A 457 24.51 24.33 -2.92
N THR A 458 24.12 23.25 -3.60
CA THR A 458 24.55 21.88 -3.28
C THR A 458 25.11 21.13 -4.49
N LYS A 459 25.83 20.03 -4.26
CA LYS A 459 26.18 19.02 -5.28
C LYS A 459 25.09 17.97 -5.48
N GLY A 460 24.07 17.92 -4.64
CA GLY A 460 23.18 16.77 -4.54
C GLY A 460 23.85 15.60 -3.83
N ASN A 461 23.34 14.38 -4.01
CA ASN A 461 23.83 13.19 -3.31
C ASN A 461 24.16 12.06 -4.29
N GLY A 462 25.45 11.88 -4.59
CA GLY A 462 25.93 10.85 -5.52
C GLY A 462 25.58 9.43 -5.09
N SER A 463 25.55 9.14 -3.78
CA SER A 463 25.21 7.80 -3.25
C SER A 463 23.76 7.40 -3.49
N THR A 464 22.88 8.37 -3.76
CA THR A 464 21.48 8.09 -4.16
C THR A 464 21.32 7.96 -5.68
N VAL A 465 22.35 8.30 -6.47
CA VAL A 465 22.29 8.32 -7.93
C VAL A 465 23.00 7.13 -8.57
N PHE A 466 24.11 6.70 -7.97
CA PHE A 466 24.99 5.66 -8.50
C PHE A 466 24.89 4.37 -7.68
N GLU A 467 25.38 3.26 -8.23
CA GLU A 467 25.45 1.98 -7.49
C GLU A 467 26.51 2.04 -6.38
N TYR A 468 27.54 2.86 -6.58
CA TYR A 468 28.51 3.21 -5.56
C TYR A 468 29.02 4.62 -5.82
N PHE A 469 29.23 5.38 -4.75
CA PHE A 469 29.79 6.73 -4.81
C PHE A 469 30.71 6.97 -3.63
N ALA A 470 31.87 7.57 -3.88
CA ALA A 470 32.78 8.02 -2.83
C ALA A 470 33.49 9.30 -3.26
N GLU A 471 33.84 10.16 -2.30
CA GLU A 471 34.43 11.47 -2.54
C GLU A 471 35.58 11.78 -1.57
N GLY A 472 36.50 12.65 -1.99
CA GLY A 472 37.55 13.19 -1.14
C GLY A 472 38.61 12.19 -0.66
N ILE A 473 39.02 11.24 -1.51
CA ILE A 473 39.94 10.17 -1.13
C ILE A 473 41.37 10.51 -1.55
N THR A 474 42.34 10.29 -0.66
CA THR A 474 43.77 10.35 -0.99
C THR A 474 44.43 9.03 -0.61
N ILE A 475 45.19 8.46 -1.55
CA ILE A 475 46.00 7.26 -1.30
C ILE A 475 47.49 7.63 -1.32
N ASP A 476 48.26 6.99 -0.44
CA ASP A 476 49.72 7.08 -0.49
C ASP A 476 50.25 6.35 -1.72
N GLY A 477 51.31 6.89 -2.32
CA GLY A 477 51.99 6.28 -3.45
C GLY A 477 52.77 5.02 -3.07
N GLY A 478 53.57 4.51 -3.99
CA GLY A 478 54.45 3.37 -3.77
C GLY A 478 54.35 2.33 -4.87
N ASN A 479 55.24 1.34 -4.78
CA ASN A 479 55.31 0.23 -5.74
C ASN A 479 54.12 -0.73 -5.55
N GLU A 480 53.43 -1.01 -6.64
CA GLU A 480 52.41 -2.03 -6.81
C GLU A 480 51.27 -2.00 -5.75
N ARG A 481 50.65 -0.85 -5.50
CA ARG A 481 49.62 -0.67 -4.45
C ARG A 481 48.20 -0.73 -5.00
N ALA A 482 47.35 -1.49 -4.31
CA ALA A 482 45.90 -1.50 -4.52
C ALA A 482 45.15 -1.37 -3.18
N TYR A 483 44.23 -0.41 -3.10
CA TYR A 483 43.42 -0.11 -1.93
C TYR A 483 41.96 -0.44 -2.23
N LEU A 484 41.36 -1.35 -1.45
CA LEU A 484 39.96 -1.74 -1.64
C LEU A 484 39.04 -0.54 -1.35
N LEU A 485 38.27 -0.12 -2.35
CA LEU A 485 37.34 1.00 -2.24
C LEU A 485 35.96 0.53 -1.73
N THR A 486 35.49 -0.60 -2.25
CA THR A 486 34.16 -1.16 -1.96
C THR A 486 34.28 -2.31 -0.95
N PRO A 487 34.04 -2.10 0.36
CA PRO A 487 34.21 -3.16 1.36
C PRO A 487 33.17 -4.29 1.22
N ASN A 488 32.00 -3.97 0.64
CA ASN A 488 30.95 -4.92 0.31
C ASN A 488 30.94 -5.18 -1.21
N PRO A 489 30.57 -6.40 -1.64
CA PRO A 489 30.50 -6.72 -3.07
C PRO A 489 29.36 -5.96 -3.74
N LEU A 490 29.65 -5.30 -4.87
CA LEU A 490 28.68 -4.49 -5.62
C LEU A 490 27.63 -5.34 -6.35
N ASN A 491 28.00 -6.55 -6.77
CA ASN A 491 27.13 -7.50 -7.49
C ASN A 491 26.42 -6.88 -8.72
N ILE A 492 27.14 -6.09 -9.52
CA ILE A 492 26.60 -5.51 -10.75
C ILE A 492 26.79 -6.49 -11.91
N ASP A 493 25.69 -7.06 -12.41
CA ASP A 493 25.67 -7.93 -13.59
C ASP A 493 25.67 -7.13 -14.90
N GLY A 494 26.16 -7.74 -15.98
CA GLY A 494 26.24 -7.08 -17.28
C GLY A 494 27.33 -6.00 -17.33
N GLY A 495 27.23 -5.05 -18.25
CA GLY A 495 28.25 -4.00 -18.35
C GLY A 495 28.21 -3.03 -17.18
N PHE A 496 29.35 -2.38 -16.93
CA PHE A 496 29.44 -1.28 -15.96
C PHE A 496 30.45 -0.22 -16.40
N ALA A 497 30.31 0.97 -15.81
CA ALA A 497 31.23 2.09 -15.96
C ALA A 497 31.70 2.54 -14.58
N VAL A 498 33.00 2.81 -14.46
CA VAL A 498 33.58 3.49 -13.30
C VAL A 498 34.12 4.84 -13.75
N ARG A 499 33.43 5.89 -13.32
CA ARG A 499 33.75 7.27 -13.65
C ARG A 499 34.38 7.94 -12.44
N PHE A 500 35.50 8.61 -12.60
CA PHE A 500 36.23 9.18 -11.47
C PHE A 500 37.07 10.38 -11.86
N ARG A 501 37.37 11.24 -10.90
CA ARG A 501 38.20 12.42 -11.11
C ARG A 501 39.42 12.34 -10.20
N MET A 502 40.62 12.42 -10.77
CA MET A 502 41.86 12.28 -10.01
C MET A 502 43.00 13.14 -10.49
N ARG A 503 44.01 13.30 -9.64
CA ARG A 503 45.31 13.92 -9.95
C ARG A 503 46.41 13.40 -9.05
N ALA A 504 47.65 13.59 -9.47
CA ALA A 504 48.79 13.50 -8.58
C ALA A 504 48.83 14.72 -7.64
N ASN A 505 49.42 14.56 -6.46
CA ASN A 505 49.64 15.71 -5.57
C ASN A 505 50.67 16.71 -6.16
N GLU A 506 51.68 16.23 -6.91
CA GLU A 506 52.67 17.05 -7.64
C GLU A 506 53.00 16.38 -9.00
N ASN A 507 53.81 17.04 -9.84
CA ASN A 507 54.28 16.43 -11.07
C ASN A 507 55.51 15.57 -10.76
N TYR A 508 55.46 14.31 -11.20
CA TYR A 508 56.50 13.31 -11.04
C TYR A 508 56.84 12.72 -12.39
N GLY A 509 58.02 12.11 -12.51
CA GLY A 509 58.42 11.37 -13.70
C GLY A 509 57.81 9.98 -13.84
N ASP A 510 56.95 9.57 -12.89
CA ASP A 510 56.29 8.25 -12.82
C ASP A 510 55.18 8.32 -11.74
N TRP A 511 53.95 7.97 -12.10
CA TRP A 511 52.73 8.11 -11.28
C TRP A 511 51.79 6.91 -11.33
N ASP A 512 51.58 6.31 -12.50
CA ASP A 512 50.87 5.04 -12.72
C ASP A 512 49.66 4.79 -11.81
N SER A 513 48.69 5.70 -11.83
CA SER A 513 47.58 5.67 -10.87
C SER A 513 46.22 5.65 -11.54
N GLY A 514 45.24 5.07 -10.86
CA GLY A 514 43.89 4.96 -11.40
C GLY A 514 43.01 4.01 -10.61
N ILE A 515 42.24 3.16 -11.27
CA ILE A 515 41.30 2.25 -10.62
C ILE A 515 41.54 0.79 -11.03
N GLY A 516 41.12 -0.13 -10.17
CA GLY A 516 41.07 -1.55 -10.46
C GLY A 516 39.65 -2.10 -10.27
N VAL A 517 39.27 -3.08 -11.08
CA VAL A 517 37.97 -3.75 -11.00
C VAL A 517 38.17 -5.26 -10.95
N VAL A 518 37.39 -5.94 -10.10
CA VAL A 518 37.52 -7.38 -9.84
C VAL A 518 36.21 -8.11 -10.12
N ASP A 519 36.33 -9.19 -10.89
CA ASP A 519 35.25 -10.12 -11.23
C ASP A 519 35.05 -11.20 -10.14
N THR A 520 34.08 -12.09 -10.30
CA THR A 520 33.79 -13.15 -9.30
C THR A 520 34.90 -14.18 -9.14
N ASP A 521 35.73 -14.37 -10.16
CA ASP A 521 36.87 -15.31 -10.12
C ASP A 521 38.14 -14.65 -9.55
N GLY A 522 38.05 -13.40 -9.07
CA GLY A 522 39.17 -12.64 -8.51
C GLY A 522 40.11 -12.05 -9.57
N ARG A 523 39.68 -11.96 -10.82
CA ARG A 523 40.50 -11.36 -11.89
C ARG A 523 40.45 -9.84 -11.80
N LEU A 524 41.58 -9.26 -11.41
CA LEU A 524 41.78 -7.81 -11.35
C LEU A 524 42.18 -7.27 -12.72
N LEU A 525 41.48 -6.24 -13.18
CA LEU A 525 41.84 -5.42 -14.34
C LEU A 525 42.04 -3.98 -13.89
N LEU A 526 43.13 -3.35 -14.33
CA LEU A 526 43.59 -2.04 -13.93
C LEU A 526 43.47 -1.05 -15.08
N PHE A 527 43.09 0.17 -14.72
CA PHE A 527 42.94 1.33 -15.58
C PHE A 527 43.75 2.46 -14.96
N THR A 528 44.93 2.74 -15.49
CA THR A 528 45.90 3.68 -14.93
C THR A 528 46.27 4.76 -15.94
N ASP A 529 46.59 5.95 -15.46
CA ASP A 529 47.16 7.03 -16.27
C ASP A 529 48.46 7.51 -15.65
N ASP A 530 49.29 8.11 -16.48
CA ASP A 530 50.68 8.39 -16.15
C ASP A 530 51.24 9.62 -16.86
N THR A 531 52.51 9.93 -16.60
CA THR A 531 53.22 11.10 -17.15
C THR A 531 53.99 10.81 -18.44
N LEU A 532 54.33 11.88 -19.17
CA LEU A 532 55.10 11.80 -20.42
C LEU A 532 56.53 11.25 -20.26
N GLU A 533 57.10 11.28 -19.04
CA GLU A 533 58.49 10.88 -18.79
C GLU A 533 58.68 9.36 -18.67
N SER A 534 57.68 8.64 -18.18
CA SER A 534 57.67 7.18 -17.96
C SER A 534 57.08 6.42 -19.14
N GLY A 535 56.08 6.99 -19.83
CA GLY A 535 55.63 6.52 -21.14
C GLY A 535 54.42 5.58 -21.13
N ASP A 536 53.97 5.11 -19.96
CA ASP A 536 52.84 4.19 -19.80
C ASP A 536 51.55 4.95 -19.50
N GLY A 537 51.17 5.82 -20.43
CA GLY A 537 50.07 6.78 -20.31
C GLY A 537 48.68 6.21 -19.98
N LEU A 538 47.67 6.50 -20.79
CA LEU A 538 46.33 5.99 -20.48
C LEU A 538 46.30 4.48 -20.77
N ALA A 539 46.39 3.66 -19.72
CA ALA A 539 46.73 2.25 -19.75
C ALA A 539 45.59 1.34 -19.27
N ILE A 540 45.52 0.13 -19.85
CA ILE A 540 44.64 -0.97 -19.43
C ILE A 540 45.50 -2.22 -19.34
N HIS A 541 45.56 -2.81 -18.15
CA HIS A 541 46.42 -3.96 -17.91
C HIS A 541 45.91 -4.82 -16.75
N ARG A 542 46.40 -6.06 -16.68
CA ARG A 542 46.33 -6.84 -15.44
C ARG A 542 47.45 -6.40 -14.50
N PRO A 543 47.36 -6.72 -13.19
CA PRO A 543 48.37 -6.33 -12.22
C PRO A 543 49.79 -6.47 -12.76
N TRP A 544 50.52 -5.36 -12.66
CA TRP A 544 51.96 -5.30 -12.93
C TRP A 544 52.29 -5.57 -14.40
N TRP A 545 51.67 -4.76 -15.26
CA TRP A 545 51.99 -4.63 -16.70
C TRP A 545 51.66 -5.86 -17.58
N TYR A 546 50.90 -6.82 -17.06
CA TYR A 546 50.52 -8.00 -17.83
C TYR A 546 49.37 -7.70 -18.80
N TYR A 547 49.50 -8.13 -20.06
CA TYR A 547 48.57 -7.83 -21.15
C TYR A 547 48.25 -6.32 -21.27
N LEU A 548 49.31 -5.51 -21.25
CA LEU A 548 49.27 -4.06 -21.32
C LEU A 548 48.78 -3.54 -22.67
N SER A 549 47.83 -2.62 -22.63
CA SER A 549 47.51 -1.69 -23.72
C SER A 549 47.72 -0.27 -23.19
N THR A 550 48.43 0.59 -23.92
CA THR A 550 48.64 1.99 -23.55
C THR A 550 48.39 2.91 -24.73
N VAL A 551 48.03 4.16 -24.43
CA VAL A 551 48.13 5.29 -25.36
C VAL A 551 48.95 6.41 -24.72
N SER A 552 49.13 7.52 -25.43
CA SER A 552 49.95 8.65 -24.98
C SER A 552 49.64 9.09 -23.54
N ALA A 553 50.68 9.32 -22.76
CA ALA A 553 50.60 9.88 -21.41
C ALA A 553 50.26 11.38 -21.42
N ARG A 554 50.04 11.98 -20.24
CA ARG A 554 49.74 13.41 -20.11
C ARG A 554 50.76 14.17 -19.28
N TYR A 555 50.78 15.48 -19.48
CA TYR A 555 51.46 16.42 -18.61
C TYR A 555 50.72 17.76 -18.63
N PRO A 556 50.55 18.43 -17.48
CA PRO A 556 50.94 18.00 -16.13
C PRO A 556 49.95 16.96 -15.55
N ILE A 557 50.42 16.10 -14.63
CA ILE A 557 49.60 15.10 -13.93
C ILE A 557 49.01 15.62 -12.62
N ASN A 558 49.52 16.76 -12.13
CA ASN A 558 49.08 17.38 -10.88
C ASN A 558 47.79 18.22 -11.01
N ILE A 559 47.13 18.16 -12.17
CA ILE A 559 45.83 18.77 -12.44
C ILE A 559 44.75 17.68 -12.51
N TYR A 560 43.55 17.99 -12.03
CA TYR A 560 42.44 17.05 -12.07
C TYR A 560 41.98 16.78 -13.49
N HIS A 561 41.96 15.50 -13.85
CA HIS A 561 41.28 14.99 -15.04
C HIS A 561 40.14 14.05 -14.62
N VAL A 562 39.10 13.98 -15.45
CA VAL A 562 37.99 13.05 -15.32
C VAL A 562 38.22 11.88 -16.24
N TYR A 563 38.10 10.69 -15.69
CA TYR A 563 38.33 9.43 -16.37
C TYR A 563 37.08 8.57 -16.33
N GLU A 564 36.98 7.66 -17.28
CA GLU A 564 35.91 6.67 -17.33
C GLU A 564 36.45 5.34 -17.85
N ALA A 565 36.40 4.33 -16.98
CA ALA A 565 36.67 2.95 -17.36
C ALA A 565 35.35 2.25 -17.68
N LEU A 566 35.24 1.74 -18.89
CA LEU A 566 34.06 1.07 -19.42
C LEU A 566 34.36 -0.40 -19.60
N MET A 567 33.46 -1.24 -19.07
CA MET A 567 33.50 -2.69 -19.22
C MET A 567 32.23 -3.14 -19.94
N LYS A 568 32.32 -3.28 -21.25
CA LYS A 568 31.18 -3.57 -22.13
C LYS A 568 30.97 -5.08 -22.23
N PRO A 569 29.72 -5.57 -22.16
CA PRO A 569 29.45 -7.00 -22.29
C PRO A 569 29.73 -7.45 -23.74
N TYR A 570 30.58 -8.47 -23.91
CA TYR A 570 30.85 -9.10 -25.21
C TYR A 570 30.22 -10.50 -25.30
N SER A 571 30.42 -11.31 -24.25
CA SER A 571 29.78 -12.62 -24.07
C SER A 571 29.58 -12.89 -22.58
N SER A 572 29.01 -14.05 -22.21
CA SER A 572 28.83 -14.45 -20.81
C SER A 572 30.13 -14.65 -20.02
N SER A 573 31.29 -14.68 -20.68
CA SER A 573 32.61 -14.90 -20.05
C SER A 573 33.67 -13.89 -20.50
N GLN A 574 33.26 -12.85 -21.22
CA GLN A 574 34.17 -11.89 -21.81
C GLN A 574 33.56 -10.48 -21.90
N LYS A 575 34.41 -9.47 -21.68
CA LYS A 575 34.08 -8.05 -21.81
C LYS A 575 35.09 -7.31 -22.68
N ASP A 576 34.61 -6.28 -23.35
CA ASP A 576 35.43 -5.31 -24.09
C ASP A 576 35.70 -4.10 -23.19
N SER A 577 36.97 -3.82 -22.91
CA SER A 577 37.40 -2.75 -22.01
C SER A 577 37.76 -1.49 -22.80
N LYS A 578 37.40 -0.34 -22.26
CA LYS A 578 37.78 0.96 -22.81
C LYS A 578 38.08 1.92 -21.67
N PHE A 579 39.11 2.75 -21.84
CA PHE A 579 39.49 3.74 -20.86
C PHE A 579 39.58 5.11 -21.52
N ASN A 580 38.84 6.06 -20.98
CA ASN A 580 38.76 7.42 -21.51
C ASN A 580 39.31 8.41 -20.48
N ASP A 581 40.18 9.31 -20.92
CA ASP A 581 40.37 10.59 -20.26
C ASP A 581 39.43 11.60 -20.93
N ILE A 582 38.37 11.95 -20.21
CA ILE A 582 37.31 12.82 -20.70
C ILE A 582 37.78 14.29 -20.75
N THR A 583 38.77 14.66 -19.95
CA THR A 583 39.22 16.06 -19.84
C THR A 583 40.04 16.49 -21.04
N ASP A 584 40.90 15.62 -21.57
CA ASP A 584 41.71 15.92 -22.76
C ASP A 584 41.34 15.09 -24.00
N GLY A 585 40.41 14.14 -23.88
CA GLY A 585 39.87 13.35 -24.97
C GLY A 585 40.72 12.15 -25.38
N ARG A 586 41.75 11.77 -24.61
CA ARG A 586 42.51 10.54 -24.87
C ARG A 586 41.64 9.31 -24.62
N VAL A 587 41.79 8.30 -25.48
CA VAL A 587 41.01 7.06 -25.42
C VAL A 587 41.93 5.87 -25.68
N ASN A 588 41.89 4.89 -24.79
CA ASN A 588 42.44 3.56 -24.97
C ASN A 588 41.29 2.56 -25.13
N ASN A 589 41.05 2.08 -26.34
CA ASN A 589 39.98 1.11 -26.61
C ASN A 589 40.38 -0.34 -26.31
N ASP A 590 41.58 -0.57 -25.75
CA ASP A 590 42.18 -1.88 -25.44
C ASP A 590 42.37 -2.84 -26.63
N ASN A 591 41.54 -2.79 -27.68
CA ASN A 591 41.46 -3.71 -28.82
C ASN A 591 41.48 -5.21 -28.46
N TYR A 592 41.32 -5.56 -27.17
CA TYR A 592 41.37 -6.90 -26.62
C TYR A 592 40.05 -7.24 -25.94
N ILE A 593 39.52 -8.42 -26.24
CA ILE A 593 38.40 -8.99 -25.49
C ILE A 593 38.97 -9.66 -24.23
N ARG A 594 38.65 -9.10 -23.05
CA ARG A 594 39.14 -9.59 -21.75
C ARG A 594 38.23 -10.67 -21.21
N THR A 595 38.80 -11.77 -20.72
CA THR A 595 38.05 -12.75 -19.92
C THR A 595 37.53 -12.11 -18.64
N TRP A 596 36.23 -12.25 -18.39
CA TRP A 596 35.53 -11.64 -17.26
C TRP A 596 34.34 -12.51 -16.85
N THR A 597 34.20 -12.81 -15.55
CA THR A 597 33.08 -13.56 -14.99
C THR A 597 32.20 -12.65 -14.14
N ASP A 598 30.98 -12.36 -14.61
CA ASP A 598 30.02 -11.54 -13.87
C ASP A 598 29.67 -12.10 -12.46
N PRO A 599 29.19 -11.27 -11.52
CA PRO A 599 29.11 -9.80 -11.58
C PRO A 599 30.43 -9.08 -11.28
N LEU A 600 30.46 -7.75 -11.43
CA LEU A 600 31.46 -6.90 -10.77
C LEU A 600 31.34 -7.06 -9.24
N ARG A 601 32.44 -7.46 -8.60
CA ARG A 601 32.49 -7.63 -7.14
C ARG A 601 33.05 -6.40 -6.45
N TYR A 602 34.26 -5.99 -6.81
CA TYR A 602 34.99 -4.96 -6.06
C TYR A 602 35.67 -3.95 -6.96
N VAL A 603 35.79 -2.72 -6.46
CA VAL A 603 36.59 -1.64 -7.04
C VAL A 603 37.76 -1.33 -6.11
N TYR A 604 38.91 -1.05 -6.70
CA TYR A 604 40.16 -0.68 -6.03
C TYR A 604 40.63 0.68 -6.54
N LEU A 605 41.30 1.43 -5.67
CA LEU A 605 42.16 2.54 -6.07
C LEU A 605 43.58 1.99 -6.21
N VAL A 606 44.28 2.31 -7.29
CA VAL A 606 45.60 1.74 -7.57
C VAL A 606 46.64 2.81 -7.85
N THR A 607 47.89 2.52 -7.48
CA THR A 607 49.06 3.34 -7.77
C THR A 607 50.30 2.47 -7.84
N ASP A 608 51.16 2.74 -8.82
CA ASP A 608 52.49 2.15 -8.96
C ASP A 608 53.58 3.22 -9.06
N SER A 609 53.42 4.31 -8.31
CA SER A 609 54.30 5.48 -8.39
C SER A 609 55.69 5.30 -7.78
N GLU A 610 56.10 4.08 -7.41
CA GLU A 610 57.38 3.71 -6.77
C GLU A 610 57.69 4.31 -5.38
N LYS A 611 57.17 5.50 -5.05
CA LYS A 611 57.47 6.24 -3.81
C LYS A 611 56.20 6.63 -3.07
N THR A 612 56.20 6.44 -1.75
CA THR A 612 55.06 6.73 -0.87
C THR A 612 54.60 8.19 -0.88
N ASN A 613 55.49 9.12 -1.18
CA ASN A 613 55.17 10.55 -1.25
C ASN A 613 54.50 10.98 -2.56
N ARG A 614 54.49 10.12 -3.58
CA ARG A 614 53.83 10.37 -4.88
C ARG A 614 52.36 9.96 -4.81
N ARG A 615 51.58 10.77 -4.09
CA ARG A 615 50.19 10.48 -3.74
C ARG A 615 49.23 10.72 -4.88
N THR A 616 48.13 9.97 -4.85
CA THR A 616 47.00 10.16 -5.76
C THR A 616 45.79 10.66 -4.99
N ILE A 617 45.19 11.74 -5.51
CA ILE A 617 44.03 12.39 -4.93
C ILE A 617 42.85 12.17 -5.86
N TYR A 618 41.83 11.47 -5.38
CA TYR A 618 40.53 11.30 -6.04
C TYR A 618 39.55 12.32 -5.47
N ASP A 619 39.00 13.16 -6.35
CA ASP A 619 37.94 14.08 -5.98
C ASP A 619 36.64 13.29 -5.74
N TRP A 620 36.31 12.39 -6.67
CA TRP A 620 35.17 11.48 -6.56
C TRP A 620 35.36 10.23 -7.43
N VAL A 621 34.66 9.16 -7.08
CA VAL A 621 34.55 7.89 -7.80
C VAL A 621 33.08 7.46 -7.80
N ALA A 622 32.53 7.18 -8.99
CA ALA A 622 31.15 6.76 -9.20
C ALA A 622 31.10 5.47 -10.03
N VAL A 623 30.32 4.49 -9.60
CA VAL A 623 30.10 3.23 -10.31
C VAL A 623 28.65 3.14 -10.77
N ARG A 624 28.44 2.80 -12.04
CA ARG A 624 27.09 2.67 -12.62
C ARG A 624 26.96 1.49 -13.58
N LYS A 625 25.72 1.07 -13.77
CA LYS A 625 25.32 0.09 -14.79
C LYS A 625 25.67 0.62 -16.20
N TYR A 626 25.96 -0.32 -17.11
CA TYR A 626 26.21 -0.06 -18.53
C TYR A 626 25.55 -1.15 -19.37
N THR A 627 24.47 -0.85 -20.08
CA THR A 627 23.57 -1.87 -20.66
C THR A 627 23.64 -2.01 -22.18
N VAL A 628 24.66 -1.48 -22.86
CA VAL A 628 24.59 -1.20 -24.30
C VAL A 628 25.76 -1.73 -25.13
N SER A 629 25.49 -2.05 -26.40
CA SER A 629 26.50 -2.34 -27.44
C SER A 629 26.98 -1.09 -28.19
N ASN A 630 26.45 0.09 -27.86
CA ASN A 630 26.81 1.38 -28.45
C ASN A 630 27.21 2.37 -27.34
N ASP A 631 28.02 3.38 -27.68
CA ASP A 631 28.57 4.31 -26.67
C ASP A 631 27.67 5.54 -26.48
N LEU A 632 26.37 5.44 -26.77
CA LEU A 632 25.47 6.61 -26.81
C LEU A 632 25.24 7.27 -25.44
N LEU A 633 25.45 6.56 -24.33
CA LEU A 633 25.43 7.12 -22.97
C LEU A 633 26.81 7.52 -22.46
N GLU A 634 27.85 7.40 -23.29
CA GLU A 634 29.26 7.62 -22.93
C GLU A 634 29.97 8.57 -23.89
N ASP A 635 29.35 8.88 -25.03
CA ASP A 635 29.88 9.83 -25.96
C ASP A 635 29.87 11.24 -25.34
N PRO A 636 30.73 12.16 -25.80
CA PRO A 636 30.90 13.48 -25.19
C PRO A 636 29.62 14.32 -25.05
N ASN A 637 28.58 13.99 -25.84
CA ASN A 637 27.30 14.66 -25.86
C ASN A 637 26.15 13.79 -25.34
N PHE A 638 26.39 12.54 -24.90
CA PHE A 638 25.37 11.62 -24.39
C PHE A 638 24.17 11.43 -25.34
N ASN A 639 24.40 11.18 -26.63
CA ASN A 639 23.37 11.17 -27.68
C ASN A 639 22.26 10.13 -27.48
N GLY A 640 22.42 9.19 -26.55
CA GLY A 640 21.38 8.25 -26.13
C GLY A 640 20.23 8.91 -25.37
N ILE A 641 20.42 10.13 -24.87
CA ILE A 641 19.40 10.93 -24.19
C ILE A 641 19.09 12.17 -25.01
N THR A 642 17.82 12.44 -25.30
CA THR A 642 17.38 13.66 -25.97
C THR A 642 16.43 14.45 -25.08
N PHE A 643 16.47 15.78 -25.15
CA PHE A 643 15.51 16.63 -24.46
C PHE A 643 14.50 17.22 -25.44
N TYR A 644 13.25 17.24 -25.02
CA TYR A 644 12.17 17.94 -25.69
C TYR A 644 11.48 18.86 -24.71
N TRP A 645 10.91 19.93 -25.25
CA TRP A 645 10.07 20.87 -24.51
C TRP A 645 8.91 21.32 -25.39
N LYS A 646 7.81 21.75 -24.77
CA LYS A 646 6.56 22.07 -25.47
C LYS A 646 6.65 23.30 -26.38
N THR A 647 7.63 24.18 -26.19
CA THR A 647 7.69 25.49 -26.84
C THR A 647 9.11 26.00 -27.05
N THR A 648 9.39 26.58 -28.21
CA THR A 648 10.67 27.23 -28.51
C THR A 648 10.73 28.69 -28.06
N SER A 649 9.64 29.24 -27.52
CA SER A 649 9.57 30.60 -27.01
C SER A 649 10.26 30.68 -25.64
N PHE A 650 11.25 31.57 -25.50
CA PHE A 650 12.00 31.78 -24.26
C PHE A 650 11.10 32.02 -23.04
N ASN A 651 10.06 32.86 -23.20
CA ASN A 651 9.13 33.22 -22.11
C ASN A 651 8.16 32.10 -21.73
N GLU A 652 8.00 31.07 -22.57
CA GLU A 652 7.14 29.93 -22.29
C GLU A 652 7.95 28.70 -21.84
N LEU A 653 9.26 28.66 -22.14
CA LEU A 653 10.15 27.58 -21.74
C LEU A 653 10.69 27.75 -20.33
N ILE A 654 11.10 28.97 -19.98
CA ILE A 654 11.53 29.29 -18.62
C ILE A 654 10.33 29.88 -17.91
N GLU A 655 9.78 29.11 -16.98
CA GLU A 655 8.76 29.61 -16.10
C GLU A 655 9.45 30.28 -14.91
N THR A 656 9.00 31.49 -14.57
CA THR A 656 9.38 32.13 -13.32
C THR A 656 8.34 31.79 -12.29
N LYS A 657 8.80 31.46 -11.09
CA LYS A 657 7.95 31.29 -9.92
C LYS A 657 7.04 32.51 -9.86
N PRO A 658 5.71 32.34 -9.86
CA PRO A 658 4.79 33.47 -9.87
C PRO A 658 5.18 34.49 -8.81
N LEU A 659 5.55 35.70 -9.23
CA LEU A 659 5.94 36.78 -8.33
C LEU A 659 4.75 37.09 -7.43
N VAL A 660 4.97 37.06 -6.12
CA VAL A 660 4.05 37.65 -5.14
C VAL A 660 4.16 39.16 -5.30
N GLY A 661 3.34 39.71 -6.19
CA GLY A 661 3.26 41.14 -6.43
C GLY A 661 2.75 41.85 -5.18
N ALA A 662 3.55 42.76 -4.64
CA ALA A 662 3.11 43.78 -3.71
C ALA A 662 1.94 44.56 -4.33
N GLY A 663 0.75 44.34 -3.79
CA GLY A 663 -0.51 44.81 -4.33
C GLY A 663 -1.56 43.72 -4.19
N PHE A 664 -2.04 43.50 -2.96
CA PHE A 664 -3.14 42.57 -2.68
C PHE A 664 -4.41 43.04 -3.39
N THR A 665 -4.61 42.61 -4.62
CA THR A 665 -5.96 42.19 -5.04
C THR A 665 -6.11 40.76 -4.55
N LYS A 666 -6.75 40.58 -3.39
CA LYS A 666 -7.18 39.28 -2.86
C LYS A 666 -8.03 38.60 -3.93
N THR A 667 -7.38 37.79 -4.76
CA THR A 667 -8.04 37.10 -5.87
C THR A 667 -8.76 35.91 -5.25
N PRO A 668 -10.05 35.66 -5.56
CA PRO A 668 -10.77 34.54 -4.98
C PRO A 668 -10.07 33.22 -5.27
N THR A 669 -9.50 32.62 -4.24
CA THR A 669 -8.98 31.25 -4.31
C THR A 669 -10.10 30.30 -3.93
N LYS A 670 -10.15 29.12 -4.55
CA LYS A 670 -11.00 28.06 -3.99
C LYS A 670 -10.38 27.66 -2.65
N ALA A 671 -11.22 27.58 -1.64
CA ALA A 671 -10.80 27.17 -0.31
C ALA A 671 -11.80 26.17 0.25
N LYS A 672 -11.31 25.36 1.17
CA LYS A 672 -12.10 24.32 1.82
C LYS A 672 -11.84 24.41 3.31
N ALA A 673 -12.84 24.08 4.10
CA ALA A 673 -12.72 23.93 5.53
C ALA A 673 -13.16 22.51 5.87
N TYR A 674 -12.27 21.76 6.50
CA TYR A 674 -12.48 20.40 6.95
C TYR A 674 -12.76 20.37 8.45
N ASP A 675 -13.61 19.45 8.87
CA ASP A 675 -13.79 19.02 10.25
C ASP A 675 -13.32 17.55 10.33
N LEU A 676 -12.23 17.35 11.08
CA LEU A 676 -11.56 16.07 11.28
C LEU A 676 -11.97 15.39 12.59
N GLN A 677 -12.79 16.04 13.41
CA GLN A 677 -13.16 15.55 14.73
C GLN A 677 -13.82 14.16 14.68
N PRO A 678 -14.74 13.84 13.74
CA PRO A 678 -15.35 12.52 13.70
C PRO A 678 -14.35 11.38 13.45
N PHE A 679 -13.31 11.64 12.65
CA PHE A 679 -12.21 10.70 12.45
C PHE A 679 -11.36 10.55 13.70
N VAL A 680 -10.94 11.68 14.29
CA VAL A 680 -10.10 11.70 15.50
C VAL A 680 -10.79 10.98 16.67
N GLU A 681 -12.10 11.13 16.83
CA GLU A 681 -12.89 10.40 17.83
C GLU A 681 -12.82 8.90 17.62
N CYS A 682 -13.02 8.42 16.38
CA CYS A 682 -12.89 6.99 16.08
C CYS A 682 -11.47 6.46 16.32
N VAL A 683 -10.42 7.26 16.10
CA VAL A 683 -9.04 6.89 16.43
C VAL A 683 -8.84 6.82 17.95
N MET A 684 -9.25 7.84 18.71
CA MET A 684 -9.12 7.88 20.17
C MET A 684 -9.93 6.77 20.87
N ASP A 685 -11.14 6.49 20.38
CA ASP A 685 -12.00 5.43 20.89
C ASP A 685 -11.60 4.03 20.40
N GLN A 686 -10.52 3.95 19.62
CA GLN A 686 -9.98 2.70 19.12
C GLN A 686 -11.06 1.90 18.35
N LYS A 687 -11.78 2.58 17.47
CA LYS A 687 -12.80 2.00 16.60
C LYS A 687 -12.22 1.53 15.26
N TYR A 688 -13.03 0.78 14.52
CA TYR A 688 -12.66 0.15 13.26
C TYR A 688 -13.52 0.67 12.10
N PHE A 689 -12.89 0.72 10.93
CA PHE A 689 -13.47 1.06 9.65
C PHE A 689 -13.48 -0.17 8.74
N GLY A 690 -14.51 -0.26 7.91
CA GLY A 690 -14.57 -1.17 6.78
C GLY A 690 -13.89 -0.55 5.57
N ALA A 691 -12.91 -1.25 4.98
CA ALA A 691 -12.23 -0.79 3.78
C ALA A 691 -11.93 -1.96 2.81
N TYR A 692 -11.91 -1.69 1.50
CA TYR A 692 -11.65 -2.75 0.51
C TYR A 692 -10.22 -3.27 0.57
N ASN A 693 -9.23 -2.40 0.81
CA ASN A 693 -7.82 -2.78 0.82
C ASN A 693 -7.30 -3.18 2.22
N GLY A 694 -8.18 -3.32 3.21
CA GLY A 694 -7.81 -3.68 4.59
C GLY A 694 -7.82 -5.19 4.82
N TRP A 695 -7.04 -5.67 5.80
CA TRP A 695 -7.10 -7.07 6.21
C TRP A 695 -8.44 -7.38 6.89
N SER A 696 -9.16 -8.37 6.36
CA SER A 696 -10.37 -8.89 6.95
C SER A 696 -10.11 -9.59 8.28
N PHE A 697 -11.19 -9.90 9.00
CA PHE A 697 -11.08 -10.69 10.22
C PHE A 697 -10.38 -12.04 9.98
N PHE A 698 -10.56 -12.68 8.83
CA PHE A 698 -9.97 -13.99 8.55
C PHE A 698 -8.45 -13.88 8.35
N GLU A 699 -8.03 -12.86 7.59
CA GLU A 699 -6.62 -12.54 7.38
C GLU A 699 -5.91 -12.17 8.68
N ARG A 700 -6.61 -11.54 9.63
CA ARG A 700 -6.09 -11.29 10.99
C ARG A 700 -5.88 -12.56 11.81
N LEU A 701 -6.65 -13.63 11.56
CA LEU A 701 -6.43 -14.94 12.17
C LEU A 701 -5.25 -15.70 11.52
N GLU A 702 -4.88 -15.32 10.30
CA GLU A 702 -3.78 -15.90 9.51
C GLU A 702 -2.49 -15.06 9.59
N ASN A 703 -2.61 -13.79 10.01
CA ASN A 703 -1.56 -12.75 9.91
C ASN A 703 -0.94 -12.67 8.50
N SER A 704 -1.81 -12.70 7.49
CA SER A 704 -1.48 -12.75 6.07
C SER A 704 -2.68 -12.29 5.22
N ASP A 705 -2.41 -11.63 4.10
CA ASP A 705 -3.39 -11.21 3.09
C ASP A 705 -3.39 -12.08 1.81
N GLU A 706 -2.67 -13.21 1.82
CA GLU A 706 -2.57 -14.13 0.66
C GLU A 706 -3.96 -14.55 0.11
N ASN A 707 -4.96 -14.66 0.99
CA ASN A 707 -6.30 -15.12 0.67
C ASN A 707 -7.33 -13.98 0.48
N HIS A 708 -6.91 -12.71 0.47
CA HIS A 708 -7.82 -11.55 0.44
C HIS A 708 -8.86 -11.64 -0.68
N GLU A 709 -8.40 -11.82 -1.92
CA GLU A 709 -9.27 -11.84 -3.10
C GLU A 709 -10.23 -13.04 -3.07
N GLU A 710 -9.76 -14.21 -2.60
CA GLU A 710 -10.61 -15.40 -2.47
C GLU A 710 -11.73 -15.19 -1.45
N TYR A 711 -11.39 -14.60 -0.30
CA TYR A 711 -12.39 -14.25 0.73
C TYR A 711 -13.35 -13.19 0.26
N PHE A 712 -12.88 -12.19 -0.49
CA PHE A 712 -13.75 -11.15 -1.01
C PHE A 712 -14.69 -11.67 -2.10
N GLU A 713 -14.22 -12.54 -2.99
CA GLU A 713 -15.06 -13.23 -3.97
C GLU A 713 -16.12 -14.13 -3.30
N LEU A 714 -15.76 -14.78 -2.20
CA LEU A 714 -16.70 -15.56 -1.42
C LEU A 714 -17.76 -14.66 -0.77
N ALA A 715 -17.35 -13.53 -0.20
CA ALA A 715 -18.25 -12.53 0.37
C ALA A 715 -19.23 -11.99 -0.67
N LYS A 716 -18.76 -11.64 -1.89
CA LYS A 716 -19.63 -11.18 -3.01
C LYS A 716 -20.74 -12.19 -3.29
N LYS A 717 -20.39 -13.48 -3.42
CA LYS A 717 -21.37 -14.57 -3.65
C LYS A 717 -22.38 -14.70 -2.52
N MET A 718 -21.95 -14.49 -1.27
CA MET A 718 -22.86 -14.56 -0.11
C MET A 718 -23.76 -13.33 -0.02
N GLN A 719 -23.24 -12.14 -0.30
CA GLN A 719 -24.00 -10.91 -0.35
C GLN A 719 -25.06 -10.95 -1.47
N ASP A 720 -24.72 -11.50 -2.63
CA ASP A 720 -25.66 -11.80 -3.71
C ASP A 720 -26.79 -12.73 -3.27
N ALA A 721 -26.42 -13.85 -2.65
CA ALA A 721 -27.38 -14.86 -2.21
C ALA A 721 -28.35 -14.35 -1.13
N LEU A 722 -27.89 -13.39 -0.31
CA LEU A 722 -28.67 -12.78 0.75
C LEU A 722 -29.36 -11.46 0.33
N GLY A 723 -29.05 -10.94 -0.87
CA GLY A 723 -29.60 -9.67 -1.35
C GLY A 723 -29.14 -8.45 -0.55
N ILE A 724 -27.94 -8.49 0.04
CA ILE A 724 -27.40 -7.42 0.88
C ILE A 724 -26.28 -6.66 0.16
N LYS A 725 -26.67 -5.75 -0.72
CA LYS A 725 -25.74 -4.83 -1.40
C LYS A 725 -26.06 -3.39 -1.06
N TYR A 726 -25.07 -2.52 -1.20
CA TYR A 726 -25.29 -1.08 -1.14
C TYR A 726 -25.44 -0.55 -2.57
N GLY A 727 -26.69 -0.43 -3.03
CA GLY A 727 -26.98 -0.12 -4.43
C GLY A 727 -26.44 -1.23 -5.35
N ASN A 728 -25.44 -0.90 -6.16
CA ASN A 728 -24.77 -1.85 -7.07
C ASN A 728 -23.40 -2.31 -6.55
N GLU A 729 -22.98 -1.86 -5.37
CA GLU A 729 -21.67 -2.14 -4.78
C GLU A 729 -21.77 -3.17 -3.64
N TYR A 730 -20.69 -3.92 -3.45
CA TYR A 730 -20.58 -4.93 -2.39
C TYR A 730 -19.99 -4.29 -1.13
N TYR A 731 -20.37 -4.75 0.05
CA TYR A 731 -19.68 -4.32 1.26
C TYR A 731 -18.23 -4.83 1.26
N PRO A 732 -17.24 -4.01 1.68
CA PRO A 732 -15.86 -4.45 1.84
C PRO A 732 -15.77 -5.53 2.92
N ILE A 733 -14.63 -6.23 3.01
CA ILE A 733 -14.38 -7.22 4.07
C ILE A 733 -13.25 -6.81 5.02
N GLY A 734 -12.45 -5.81 4.64
CA GLY A 734 -11.30 -5.37 5.42
C GLY A 734 -11.69 -4.65 6.69
N LEU A 735 -11.06 -5.03 7.80
CA LEU A 735 -11.07 -4.32 9.07
C LEU A 735 -9.84 -3.41 9.10
N VAL A 736 -10.03 -2.12 9.36
CA VAL A 736 -8.93 -1.16 9.49
C VAL A 736 -9.09 -0.39 10.79
N SER A 737 -8.01 -0.27 11.55
CA SER A 737 -7.97 0.60 12.71
C SER A 737 -6.59 1.22 12.87
N PHE A 738 -6.46 2.18 13.77
CA PHE A 738 -5.21 2.92 13.94
C PHE A 738 -4.58 2.70 15.32
N MET A 739 -3.24 2.76 15.34
CA MET A 739 -2.39 2.69 16.53
C MET A 739 -1.51 3.93 16.60
N VAL A 740 -1.63 4.68 17.69
CA VAL A 740 -0.92 5.96 17.86
C VAL A 740 -0.22 5.95 19.22
N PRO A 741 1.09 5.72 19.31
CA PRO A 741 1.82 5.65 20.58
C PRO A 741 2.02 7.06 21.18
N TYR A 742 0.92 7.73 21.54
CA TYR A 742 0.88 9.06 22.12
C TYR A 742 -0.17 9.12 23.22
N ARG A 743 0.16 9.73 24.37
CA ARG A 743 -0.64 9.64 25.59
C ARG A 743 -2.12 10.00 25.43
N THR A 744 -2.43 11.00 24.62
CA THR A 744 -3.82 11.45 24.38
C THR A 744 -4.62 10.48 23.51
N TYR A 745 -3.97 9.79 22.57
CA TYR A 745 -4.63 8.86 21.65
C TYR A 745 -4.65 7.43 22.19
N ASP A 746 -3.55 6.97 22.78
CA ASP A 746 -3.41 5.64 23.36
C ASP A 746 -2.34 5.61 24.47
N GLU A 747 -2.78 5.85 25.70
CA GLU A 747 -1.92 5.81 26.88
C GLU A 747 -1.29 4.42 27.10
N LYS A 748 -2.01 3.34 26.80
CA LYS A 748 -1.50 1.98 27.02
C LYS A 748 -0.35 1.68 26.07
N LEU A 749 -0.54 1.96 24.79
CA LEU A 749 0.50 1.78 23.77
C LEU A 749 1.70 2.69 24.03
N PHE A 750 1.47 3.95 24.39
CA PHE A 750 2.53 4.88 24.79
C PHE A 750 3.40 4.32 25.92
N ASN A 751 2.78 3.77 26.96
CA ASN A 751 3.49 3.16 28.09
C ASN A 751 4.27 1.90 27.67
N ILE A 752 3.73 1.09 26.77
CA ILE A 752 4.44 -0.08 26.20
C ILE A 752 5.68 0.37 25.43
N PHE A 753 5.55 1.35 24.53
CA PHE A 753 6.67 1.88 23.73
C PHE A 753 7.75 2.47 24.63
N THR A 754 7.35 3.25 25.63
CA THR A 754 8.29 3.82 26.62
C THR A 754 9.02 2.73 27.39
N THR A 755 8.31 1.68 27.82
CA THR A 755 8.89 0.56 28.59
C THR A 755 9.85 -0.28 27.75
N LEU A 756 9.53 -0.49 26.48
CA LEU A 756 10.34 -1.26 25.53
C LEU A 756 11.41 -0.42 24.83
N GLN A 757 11.46 0.89 25.10
CA GLN A 757 12.36 1.84 24.45
C GLN A 757 12.23 1.84 22.91
N ILE A 758 11.00 1.63 22.43
CA ILE A 758 10.67 1.71 21.00
C ILE A 758 10.39 3.17 20.65
N ILE A 759 11.06 3.67 19.61
CA ILE A 759 10.87 5.02 19.09
C ILE A 759 10.08 4.92 17.79
N PRO A 760 8.92 5.58 17.67
CA PRO A 760 8.17 5.61 16.42
C PRO A 760 8.98 6.24 15.28
N GLU A 761 9.04 5.57 14.14
CA GLU A 761 9.73 6.03 12.93
C GLU A 761 8.77 6.77 11.98
N GLU A 762 9.30 7.80 11.32
CA GLU A 762 8.61 8.51 10.22
C GLU A 762 8.34 7.56 9.05
N GLY A 763 7.20 7.73 8.39
CA GLY A 763 6.85 6.95 7.20
C GLY A 763 6.20 5.59 7.49
N ILE A 764 6.11 5.17 8.76
CA ILE A 764 5.48 3.89 9.13
C ILE A 764 3.98 4.09 9.39
N SER A 765 3.14 3.45 8.57
CA SER A 765 1.68 3.56 8.67
C SER A 765 1.17 3.17 10.07
N SER A 766 0.34 4.04 10.64
CA SER A 766 -0.37 3.81 11.90
C SER A 766 -1.53 2.83 11.76
N VAL A 767 -1.79 2.30 10.56
CA VAL A 767 -2.76 1.22 10.35
C VAL A 767 -2.33 -0.01 11.15
N ASP A 768 -3.25 -0.57 11.93
CA ASP A 768 -2.98 -1.55 12.98
C ASP A 768 -2.18 -2.78 12.54
N TYR A 769 -2.55 -3.46 11.46
CA TYR A 769 -1.82 -4.63 10.96
C TYR A 769 -0.41 -4.28 10.47
N ASN A 770 -0.23 -3.12 9.84
CA ASN A 770 1.09 -2.62 9.43
C ASN A 770 1.96 -2.29 10.65
N PHE A 771 1.38 -1.53 11.57
CA PHE A 771 2.03 -1.09 12.79
C PHE A 771 2.49 -2.27 13.66
N LEU A 772 1.59 -3.24 13.90
CA LEU A 772 1.91 -4.41 14.72
C LEU A 772 2.99 -5.28 14.09
N ASN A 773 2.89 -5.54 12.78
CA ASN A 773 3.88 -6.38 12.10
C ASN A 773 5.27 -5.71 12.04
N TYR A 774 5.33 -4.40 11.87
CA TYR A 774 6.60 -3.66 11.89
C TYR A 774 7.24 -3.68 13.29
N TYR A 775 6.54 -3.17 14.31
CA TYR A 775 7.14 -2.95 15.63
C TYR A 775 7.21 -4.19 16.53
N PHE A 776 6.35 -5.20 16.33
CA PHE A 776 6.28 -6.37 17.20
C PHE A 776 6.62 -7.69 16.52
N ASN A 777 6.60 -7.75 15.18
CA ASN A 777 6.91 -8.96 14.42
C ASN A 777 8.19 -8.84 13.55
N ASN A 778 8.86 -7.69 13.57
CA ASN A 778 10.06 -7.40 12.75
C ASN A 778 9.88 -7.70 11.25
N ARG A 779 8.66 -7.55 10.72
CA ARG A 779 8.41 -7.64 9.27
C ARG A 779 8.66 -6.28 8.63
N LEU A 780 9.10 -6.29 7.37
CA LEU A 780 9.13 -5.07 6.55
C LEU A 780 7.71 -4.50 6.42
N VAL A 781 7.63 -3.18 6.21
CA VAL A 781 6.36 -2.48 5.98
C VAL A 781 5.62 -3.16 4.82
N ILE A 782 4.35 -3.51 5.04
CA ILE A 782 3.53 -4.26 4.07
C ILE A 782 3.00 -3.31 2.98
N THR A 783 2.91 -2.01 3.26
CA THR A 783 2.41 -0.97 2.35
C THR A 783 3.45 0.12 2.02
N ASN A 784 3.12 0.99 1.07
CA ASN A 784 3.89 2.17 0.65
C ASN A 784 4.19 3.14 1.83
N PRO A 785 5.16 4.06 1.69
CA PRO A 785 5.44 5.06 2.72
C PRO A 785 4.19 5.84 3.13
N ALA A 786 4.03 6.04 4.45
CA ALA A 786 2.91 6.76 5.05
C ALA A 786 3.26 8.23 5.31
N TYR A 787 2.24 9.09 5.33
CA TYR A 787 2.40 10.53 5.46
C TYR A 787 1.76 11.05 6.74
N ARG A 788 2.27 12.17 7.26
CA ARG A 788 1.62 12.89 8.37
C ARG A 788 0.30 13.52 7.89
N VAL A 789 -0.63 13.72 8.81
CA VAL A 789 -1.95 14.29 8.53
C VAL A 789 -2.05 15.69 9.13
N TRP A 790 -2.43 16.66 8.29
CA TRP A 790 -2.66 18.05 8.71
C TRP A 790 -3.67 18.13 9.86
N GLY A 791 -3.34 18.91 10.88
CA GLY A 791 -4.15 19.09 12.09
C GLY A 791 -4.01 17.97 13.13
N ILE A 792 -3.54 16.77 12.75
CA ILE A 792 -3.39 15.62 13.66
C ILE A 792 -1.93 15.39 14.03
N SER A 793 -1.09 15.16 13.02
CA SER A 793 0.34 14.91 13.18
C SER A 793 1.23 15.88 12.41
N TYR A 794 0.64 16.89 11.78
CA TYR A 794 1.40 17.96 11.15
C TYR A 794 0.66 19.29 11.25
N ILE A 795 1.42 20.37 11.46
CA ILE A 795 0.97 21.75 11.34
C ILE A 795 2.06 22.56 10.67
N ASP A 796 1.71 23.72 10.11
CA ASP A 796 2.66 24.60 9.45
C ASP A 796 3.56 25.23 10.50
N PRO A 797 4.89 24.99 10.47
CA PRO A 797 5.81 25.60 11.41
C PRO A 797 5.85 27.13 11.32
N ALA A 798 5.46 27.71 10.18
CA ALA A 798 5.39 29.16 9.99
C ALA A 798 4.15 29.79 10.64
N ASN A 799 3.08 29.02 10.82
CA ASN A 799 1.84 29.46 11.46
C ASN A 799 1.30 28.43 12.47
N PRO A 800 2.03 28.20 13.59
CA PRO A 800 1.66 27.17 14.54
C PRO A 800 0.49 27.63 15.42
N ASN A 801 -0.55 26.81 15.47
CA ASN A 801 -1.65 27.01 16.41
C ASN A 801 -1.30 26.46 17.79
N LEU A 802 -0.99 27.35 18.74
CA LEU A 802 -0.53 26.99 20.09
C LEU A 802 -1.54 26.19 20.92
N LEU A 803 -2.82 26.16 20.53
CA LEU A 803 -3.86 25.42 21.26
C LEU A 803 -3.91 23.92 20.90
N LEU A 804 -3.36 23.52 19.74
CA LEU A 804 -3.32 22.13 19.31
C LEU A 804 -2.19 21.32 19.98
N GLY A 805 -1.35 21.97 20.80
CA GLY A 805 -0.08 21.40 21.23
C GLY A 805 0.94 21.42 20.09
N ASN A 806 1.91 20.50 20.10
CA ASN A 806 2.83 20.29 18.98
C ASN A 806 2.45 18.99 18.23
N PRO A 807 1.60 19.05 17.20
CA PRO A 807 1.21 17.88 16.41
C PRO A 807 2.38 17.08 15.82
N LEU A 808 3.55 17.69 15.64
CA LEU A 808 4.74 16.96 15.17
C LEU A 808 5.21 15.89 16.18
N GLU A 809 4.83 16.02 17.45
CA GLU A 809 5.08 15.01 18.49
C GLU A 809 4.09 13.84 18.44
N VAL A 810 2.97 13.97 17.72
CA VAL A 810 2.01 12.89 17.50
C VAL A 810 2.52 12.03 16.34
N PRO A 811 2.93 10.77 16.58
CA PRO A 811 3.46 9.88 15.56
C PRO A 811 2.30 9.15 14.86
N PHE A 812 1.50 9.92 14.13
CA PHE A 812 0.37 9.40 13.34
C PHE A 812 0.67 9.53 11.86
N PHE A 813 0.67 8.41 11.15
CA PHE A 813 0.95 8.35 9.72
C PHE A 813 -0.08 7.47 9.03
N ILE A 814 -0.46 7.83 7.82
CA ILE A 814 -1.40 7.03 7.03
C ILE A 814 -0.89 6.93 5.59
N ASP A 815 -0.93 5.73 5.03
CA ASP A 815 -0.61 5.51 3.62
C ASP A 815 -1.72 6.06 2.71
N GLU A 816 -1.35 6.39 1.48
CA GLU A 816 -2.24 7.03 0.52
C GLU A 816 -3.50 6.19 0.23
N ASN A 817 -3.37 4.87 0.10
CA ASN A 817 -4.52 3.99 -0.19
C ASN A 817 -5.53 4.00 0.96
N THR A 818 -5.06 3.90 2.20
CA THR A 818 -5.93 3.98 3.37
C THR A 818 -6.51 5.38 3.53
N ALA A 819 -5.74 6.43 3.29
CA ALA A 819 -6.25 7.80 3.33
C ALA A 819 -7.35 8.03 2.27
N ILE A 820 -7.20 7.48 1.07
CA ILE A 820 -8.25 7.53 0.03
C ILE A 820 -9.50 6.78 0.49
N ALA A 821 -9.35 5.59 1.10
CA ALA A 821 -10.49 4.84 1.61
C ALA A 821 -11.26 5.62 2.69
N ILE A 822 -10.55 6.28 3.62
CA ILE A 822 -11.15 6.97 4.77
C ILE A 822 -11.61 8.40 4.43
N PHE A 823 -10.75 9.21 3.82
CA PHE A 823 -10.98 10.63 3.53
C PHE A 823 -11.50 10.88 2.11
N GLY A 824 -11.35 9.91 1.21
CA GLY A 824 -11.53 10.08 -0.22
C GLY A 824 -10.33 10.66 -0.94
N GLU A 825 -10.35 10.62 -2.27
CA GLU A 825 -9.28 11.17 -3.11
C GLU A 825 -8.98 12.64 -2.79
N GLU A 826 -10.01 13.50 -2.75
CA GLU A 826 -9.84 14.93 -2.47
C GLU A 826 -9.35 15.18 -1.04
N GLY A 827 -9.93 14.48 -0.05
CA GLY A 827 -9.49 14.60 1.35
C GLY A 827 -8.06 14.08 1.57
N ALA A 828 -7.68 12.99 0.91
CA ALA A 828 -6.32 12.46 0.97
C ALA A 828 -5.29 13.36 0.28
N GLN A 829 -5.68 14.05 -0.79
CA GLN A 829 -4.82 15.06 -1.43
C GLN A 829 -4.61 16.28 -0.52
N ASP A 830 -5.68 16.74 0.11
CA ASP A 830 -5.67 17.97 0.91
C ASP A 830 -5.09 17.77 2.33
N LEU A 831 -5.27 16.59 2.94
CA LEU A 831 -4.94 16.38 4.35
C LEU A 831 -3.59 15.66 4.58
N LEU A 832 -2.99 15.05 3.56
CA LEU A 832 -1.67 14.41 3.69
C LEU A 832 -0.53 15.39 3.44
N LYS A 833 0.45 15.40 4.34
CA LYS A 833 1.70 16.12 4.16
C LYS A 833 2.68 15.26 3.36
N ARG A 834 2.71 15.48 2.04
CA ARG A 834 3.61 14.80 1.10
C ARG A 834 4.97 15.48 0.99
#